data_AF-A0A938M543-F1
#
_entry.id   AF-A0A938M543-F1
#
_cell.length_a   1.000
_cell.length_b   1.000
_cell.length_c   1.000
_cell.angle_alpha   90.00
_cell.angle_beta   90.00
_cell.angle_gamma   90.00
#
_symmetry.space_group_name_H-M   'P 1'
#
loop_
_entity.id
_entity.type
_entity.pdbx_description
1 polymer ?
#
loop_
_entity_poly.entity_id
_entity_poly.type
_entity_poly.pdbx_seq_one_letter_code
_entity_poly.pdbx_strand_id
1 'polypeptide(L)'
;MTIHGGETMRPPLRILHLEDDVKDADLIRATLEADGLECEIAHVDKGPAFLAAAEQGGFDLILADFHLPNFDGLAALAIARKRCPDVPFILVSGAVGDELAVEVLKSGAADYVLKDNLVRLPSCVRRALKDAKDRAALKQAEEGIKSLARFPSEDPSPVLRAAKDGTVTYSNAAAQAVMGVCGCVLGERLPNLCLQAVLQSFATGTKAELEVPCGDRLFSFLIVPIVGEGYVNLYGRDITEPKLAEAELRKFCVAVEHSPTVVMITDTDGRIEYVSRAFTHITGYARPEIIGRNVNELGDQPAEDRQQMWETLTAGRTWRGEFHNKKKNGEYYWESASISALRNADRVITHYVKVAEDVTERKQAEETLREQGRFLTNVFASIQDGISVLDADLRIQSVNPAMEQWYQHAMPLVGRKCYEAYHGARKACETCPSQRTLATGKAAYEVVPKRDADGDVVGWLDLFSFPLVDAASGRMTGVIEYVRDITGRKRAEAETERQLHRMAALRVIDTAITGSLDVRLTLDILLAQVTAELGVDAAAVLLLKPETVTLEYATGRGFRTEALKHTRLRLGEGHAGQAALERRVVHIADLAQEANSLRRAPLLPDERFVAYYAAPLIAKGSVVGVLELFHRAPLNPGHDWLEFLQTLAGQAAIAIDNAALFSNLQRSKDELALAYDTTLEGWSRALDLRDKETEGHTQRVAEMTIRLARAMGMNEAELVHVRRGALLHDIGKMGVPNSILLKPDKLTDEEWKKMRLHPVYAYDLLSPIPYLRPALDIPYGHHEKWDGTGYPQGLKGEAIPLSARIFAAVDVWDAMRSDRPYRKALPEEVVREHIRKGSGTHFDPKVVEVFMGVVGG
;
A
#
# COMPACT_ATOMS: atom_id res chain seq x y z
N MET A 1 8.67 42.99 -11.64
CA MET A 1 9.57 42.44 -10.62
C MET A 1 10.95 43.00 -10.93
N THR A 2 11.42 43.84 -10.02
CA THR A 2 12.73 44.50 -10.01
C THR A 2 13.84 43.48 -10.27
N ILE A 3 14.72 43.72 -11.24
CA ILE A 3 16.01 43.03 -11.32
C ILE A 3 17.08 44.11 -11.31
N HIS A 4 17.77 44.17 -10.19
CA HIS A 4 18.97 44.95 -9.95
C HIS A 4 20.03 44.63 -11.01
N GLY A 5 20.53 45.67 -11.68
CA GLY A 5 21.77 45.58 -12.45
C GLY A 5 22.94 45.43 -11.49
N GLY A 6 23.68 44.33 -11.60
CA GLY A 6 25.02 44.22 -11.03
C GLY A 6 25.98 45.05 -11.87
N GLU A 7 26.52 46.10 -11.28
CA GLU A 7 27.61 46.90 -11.84
C GLU A 7 28.85 46.02 -12.07
N THR A 8 29.50 46.20 -13.22
CA THR A 8 30.88 45.77 -13.45
C THR A 8 31.76 46.43 -12.39
N MET A 9 32.25 45.67 -11.41
CA MET A 9 33.19 46.17 -10.40
C MET A 9 34.39 46.77 -11.12
N ARG A 10 34.52 48.09 -11.08
CA ARG A 10 35.73 48.77 -11.54
C ARG A 10 36.85 48.35 -10.59
N PRO A 11 38.07 48.09 -11.06
CA PRO A 11 39.17 47.83 -10.15
C PRO A 11 39.25 48.99 -9.16
N PRO A 12 39.39 48.69 -7.86
CA PRO A 12 39.27 49.71 -6.82
C PRO A 12 40.31 50.79 -7.07
N LEU A 13 39.89 52.05 -6.96
CA LEU A 13 40.75 53.21 -7.14
C LEU A 13 41.91 53.13 -6.15
N ARG A 14 43.15 53.08 -6.64
CA ARG A 14 44.32 52.96 -5.76
C ARG A 14 44.74 54.34 -5.28
N ILE A 15 44.47 54.62 -4.01
CA ILE A 15 44.73 55.92 -3.41
C ILE A 15 45.90 55.81 -2.43
N LEU A 16 46.92 56.64 -2.61
CA LEU A 16 47.94 56.84 -1.59
C LEU A 16 47.45 57.94 -0.64
N HIS A 17 47.24 57.62 0.64
CA HIS A 17 46.73 58.55 1.64
C HIS A 17 47.75 58.84 2.73
N LEU A 18 48.20 60.10 2.84
CA LEU A 18 49.12 60.56 3.88
C LEU A 18 48.36 61.28 5.00
N GLU A 19 48.30 60.69 6.19
CA GLU A 19 47.53 61.21 7.35
C GLU A 19 48.11 60.62 8.65
N ASP A 20 48.35 61.42 9.71
CA ASP A 20 48.90 60.90 10.97
C ASP A 20 47.84 60.56 12.02
N ASP A 21 46.63 61.13 11.92
CA ASP A 21 45.51 60.74 12.78
C ASP A 21 44.70 59.60 12.14
N VAL A 22 44.76 58.43 12.79
CA VAL A 22 44.04 57.22 12.35
C VAL A 22 42.52 57.46 12.26
N LYS A 23 41.95 58.31 13.11
CA LYS A 23 40.50 58.61 13.07
C LYS A 23 40.12 59.43 11.84
N ASP A 24 40.96 60.38 11.44
CA ASP A 24 40.75 61.16 10.22
C ASP A 24 40.96 60.30 8.97
N ALA A 25 41.93 59.38 9.02
CA ALA A 25 42.16 58.40 7.97
C ALA A 25 40.95 57.48 7.75
N ASP A 26 40.36 56.97 8.84
CA ASP A 26 39.16 56.14 8.80
C ASP A 26 37.92 56.95 8.35
N LEU A 27 37.81 58.22 8.74
CA LEU A 27 36.71 59.09 8.31
C LEU A 27 36.74 59.37 6.81
N ILE A 28 37.92 59.62 6.23
CA ILE A 28 38.09 59.82 4.78
C ILE A 28 37.73 58.53 4.03
N ARG A 29 38.20 57.37 4.52
CA ARG A 29 37.84 56.06 3.95
C ARG A 29 36.32 55.87 3.95
N ALA A 30 35.68 56.05 5.11
CA ALA A 30 34.24 55.92 5.25
C ALA A 30 33.46 56.89 4.34
N THR A 31 33.97 58.11 4.15
CA THR A 31 33.33 59.11 3.27
C THR A 31 33.39 58.71 1.80
N LEU A 32 34.51 58.17 1.34
CA LEU A 32 34.67 57.70 -0.05
C LEU A 32 33.82 56.44 -0.31
N GLU A 33 33.82 55.50 0.63
CA GLU A 33 33.03 54.28 0.55
C GLU A 33 31.52 54.56 0.60
N ALA A 34 31.08 55.52 1.43
CA ALA A 34 29.67 55.94 1.50
C ALA A 34 29.15 56.57 0.19
N ASP A 35 30.00 57.17 -0.63
CA ASP A 35 29.66 57.69 -1.98
C ASP A 35 29.81 56.62 -3.08
N GLY A 36 30.05 55.36 -2.70
CA GLY A 36 30.20 54.25 -3.65
C GLY A 36 31.48 54.30 -4.47
N LEU A 37 32.54 54.97 -4.00
CA LEU A 37 33.87 54.86 -4.58
C LEU A 37 34.59 53.66 -3.95
N GLU A 38 34.64 52.54 -4.66
CA GLU A 38 35.49 51.42 -4.29
C GLU A 38 36.97 51.85 -4.41
N CYS A 39 37.67 51.95 -3.29
CA CYS A 39 39.05 52.42 -3.24
C CYS A 39 39.94 51.52 -2.38
N GLU A 40 41.13 51.23 -2.90
CA GLU A 40 42.20 50.59 -2.14
C GLU A 40 43.11 51.70 -1.62
N ILE A 41 42.93 52.05 -0.34
CA ILE A 41 43.68 53.14 0.29
C ILE A 41 44.92 52.60 1.00
N ALA A 42 46.09 52.91 0.44
CA ALA A 42 47.38 52.74 1.09
C ALA A 42 47.64 53.92 2.03
N HIS A 43 47.40 53.72 3.32
CA HIS A 43 47.60 54.75 4.35
C HIS A 43 49.06 54.80 4.82
N VAL A 44 49.63 55.99 4.84
CA VAL A 44 50.98 56.28 5.35
C VAL A 44 50.89 57.43 6.35
N ASP A 45 51.62 57.33 7.47
CA ASP A 45 51.55 58.28 8.59
C ASP A 45 52.72 59.28 8.63
N LYS A 46 53.76 59.05 7.82
CA LYS A 46 55.03 59.83 7.85
C LYS A 46 55.63 60.02 6.45
N GLY A 47 56.31 61.16 6.27
CA GLY A 47 56.93 61.56 4.99
C GLY A 47 57.84 60.52 4.30
N PRO A 48 58.74 59.79 5.00
CA PRO A 48 59.59 58.78 4.36
C PRO A 48 58.80 57.62 3.75
N ALA A 49 57.70 57.20 4.41
CA ALA A 49 56.83 56.15 3.89
C ALA A 49 56.06 56.64 2.65
N PHE A 50 55.64 57.91 2.65
CA PHE A 50 55.01 58.54 1.48
C PHE A 50 55.96 58.60 0.26
N LEU A 51 57.22 58.99 0.45
CA LEU A 51 58.20 59.03 -0.64
C LEU A 51 58.43 57.64 -1.25
N ALA A 52 58.61 56.61 -0.41
CA ALA A 52 58.80 55.25 -0.87
C ALA A 52 57.59 54.72 -1.66
N ALA A 53 56.37 55.02 -1.20
CA ALA A 53 55.16 54.66 -1.92
C ALA A 53 55.03 55.40 -3.26
N ALA A 54 55.29 56.71 -3.29
CA ALA A 54 55.22 57.51 -4.52
C ALA A 54 56.24 57.04 -5.58
N GLU A 55 57.40 56.52 -5.18
CA GLU A 55 58.39 55.95 -6.11
C GLU A 55 58.03 54.56 -6.65
N GLN A 56 57.30 53.76 -5.87
CA GLN A 56 56.79 52.47 -6.35
C GLN A 56 55.73 52.65 -7.46
N GLY A 57 55.00 53.76 -7.44
CA GLY A 57 54.00 54.10 -8.45
C GLY A 57 52.77 53.18 -8.45
N GLY A 58 51.91 53.34 -9.46
CA GLY A 58 50.68 52.55 -9.59
C GLY A 58 49.50 53.05 -8.77
N PHE A 59 49.54 54.30 -8.32
CA PHE A 59 48.41 55.00 -7.70
C PHE A 59 47.70 55.88 -8.72
N ASP A 60 46.37 55.89 -8.64
CA ASP A 60 45.51 56.69 -9.51
C ASP A 60 45.28 58.09 -8.94
N LEU A 61 45.41 58.24 -7.62
CA LEU A 61 45.21 59.49 -6.90
C LEU A 61 46.07 59.53 -5.64
N ILE A 62 46.50 60.74 -5.25
CA ILE A 62 47.13 60.99 -3.97
C ILE A 62 46.25 61.92 -3.12
N LEU A 63 46.00 61.51 -1.86
CA LEU A 63 45.39 62.32 -0.80
C LEU A 63 46.43 62.60 0.28
N ALA A 64 46.55 63.84 0.74
CA ALA A 64 47.49 64.17 1.81
C ALA A 64 46.90 65.19 2.79
N ASP A 65 47.10 64.96 4.09
CA ASP A 65 46.91 65.99 5.10
C ASP A 65 48.00 67.07 4.96
N PHE A 66 47.64 68.29 5.34
CA PHE A 66 48.55 69.42 5.33
C PHE A 66 49.44 69.48 6.58
N HIS A 67 48.92 69.19 7.78
CA HIS A 67 49.66 69.32 9.04
C HIS A 67 50.06 67.96 9.62
N LEU A 68 51.24 67.43 9.24
CA LEU A 68 51.77 66.22 9.87
C LEU A 68 52.96 66.54 10.81
N PRO A 69 53.24 65.69 11.83
CA PRO A 69 54.38 65.84 12.71
C PRO A 69 55.70 65.75 11.94
N ASN A 70 56.37 66.89 11.75
CA ASN A 70 57.64 67.05 11.03
C ASN A 70 57.58 66.88 9.49
N PHE A 71 56.40 66.93 8.87
CA PHE A 71 56.24 66.90 7.41
C PHE A 71 54.95 67.64 7.00
N ASP A 72 54.93 68.36 5.88
CA ASP A 72 53.75 69.10 5.43
C ASP A 72 53.25 68.66 4.05
N GLY A 73 51.97 68.93 3.79
CA GLY A 73 51.31 68.51 2.55
C GLY A 73 51.84 69.20 1.27
N LEU A 74 52.48 70.38 1.39
CA LEU A 74 53.11 71.06 0.26
C LEU A 74 54.42 70.36 -0.15
N ALA A 75 55.20 69.87 0.81
CA ALA A 75 56.35 69.03 0.56
C ALA A 75 55.94 67.72 -0.13
N ALA A 76 54.81 67.12 0.28
CA ALA A 76 54.24 65.95 -0.38
C ALA A 76 53.85 66.22 -1.85
N LEU A 77 53.22 67.37 -2.13
CA LEU A 77 52.84 67.77 -3.50
C LEU A 77 54.07 67.96 -4.41
N ALA A 78 55.12 68.60 -3.92
CA ALA A 78 56.35 68.80 -4.69
C ALA A 78 57.03 67.48 -5.09
N ILE A 79 56.95 66.47 -4.21
CA ILE A 79 57.44 65.11 -4.49
C ILE A 79 56.58 64.45 -5.56
N ALA A 80 55.26 64.47 -5.39
CA ALA A 80 54.32 63.86 -6.34
C ALA A 80 54.53 64.41 -7.77
N ARG A 81 54.65 65.73 -7.92
CA ARG A 81 54.86 66.36 -9.24
C ARG A 81 56.15 65.94 -9.96
N LYS A 82 57.19 65.53 -9.23
CA LYS A 82 58.45 65.09 -9.84
C LYS A 82 58.44 63.60 -10.17
N ARG A 83 57.83 62.78 -9.31
CA ARG A 83 57.90 61.32 -9.42
C ARG A 83 56.74 60.73 -10.20
N CYS A 84 55.56 61.32 -10.10
CA CYS A 84 54.35 60.91 -10.77
C CYS A 84 53.58 62.15 -11.29
N PRO A 85 54.14 62.88 -12.29
CA PRO A 85 53.59 64.16 -12.76
C PRO A 85 52.18 64.07 -13.35
N ASP A 86 51.79 62.87 -13.79
CA ASP A 86 50.50 62.61 -14.43
C ASP A 86 49.44 62.09 -13.43
N VAL A 87 49.80 61.88 -12.15
CA VAL A 87 48.88 61.43 -11.10
C VAL A 87 48.29 62.64 -10.37
N PRO A 88 46.95 62.79 -10.30
CA PRO A 88 46.33 63.89 -9.58
C PRO A 88 46.60 63.84 -8.07
N PHE A 89 46.84 65.01 -7.47
CA PHE A 89 47.11 65.18 -6.03
C PHE A 89 46.07 66.09 -5.41
N ILE A 90 45.39 65.66 -4.33
CA ILE A 90 44.40 66.47 -3.61
C ILE A 90 44.85 66.60 -2.15
N LEU A 91 44.82 67.84 -1.64
CA LEU A 91 45.17 68.14 -0.26
C LEU A 91 43.92 68.22 0.62
N VAL A 92 43.93 67.59 1.79
CA VAL A 92 42.84 67.61 2.78
C VAL A 92 43.33 68.29 4.06
N SER A 93 42.61 69.22 4.69
CA SER A 93 43.11 69.84 5.93
C SER A 93 42.05 70.43 6.86
N GLY A 94 42.28 70.41 8.19
CA GLY A 94 41.31 70.81 9.22
C GLY A 94 41.32 72.28 9.65
N ALA A 95 42.38 73.03 9.40
CA ALA A 95 42.42 74.46 9.73
C ALA A 95 43.39 75.20 8.81
N VAL A 96 42.90 75.63 7.66
CA VAL A 96 43.72 76.39 6.70
C VAL A 96 42.88 77.50 6.06
N GLY A 97 43.41 78.73 6.06
CA GLY A 97 42.78 79.90 5.44
C GLY A 97 42.87 79.88 3.91
N ASP A 98 41.96 80.60 3.25
CA ASP A 98 41.80 80.64 1.78
C ASP A 98 43.09 80.94 0.99
N GLU A 99 44.04 81.69 1.57
CA GLU A 99 45.31 82.01 0.91
C GLU A 99 46.16 80.77 0.64
N LEU A 100 46.18 79.80 1.55
CA LEU A 100 46.96 78.58 1.35
C LEU A 100 46.31 77.64 0.34
N ALA A 101 44.98 77.61 0.25
CA ALA A 101 44.28 76.82 -0.76
C ALA A 101 44.64 77.29 -2.19
N VAL A 102 44.80 78.60 -2.40
CA VAL A 102 45.25 79.17 -3.67
C VAL A 102 46.70 78.76 -3.99
N GLU A 103 47.58 78.74 -2.98
CA GLU A 103 48.97 78.34 -3.16
C GLU A 103 49.12 76.86 -3.54
N VAL A 104 48.32 75.99 -2.93
CA VAL A 104 48.28 74.54 -3.21
C VAL A 104 47.86 74.27 -4.65
N LEU A 105 46.80 74.93 -5.13
CA LEU A 105 46.35 74.81 -6.52
C LEU A 105 47.36 75.39 -7.52
N LYS A 106 47.95 76.56 -7.25
CA LYS A 106 49.01 77.14 -8.10
C LYS A 106 50.24 76.24 -8.18
N SER A 107 50.54 75.52 -7.11
CA SER A 107 51.64 74.56 -7.04
C SER A 107 51.37 73.27 -7.79
N GLY A 108 50.16 73.09 -8.34
CA GLY A 108 49.81 72.01 -9.24
C GLY A 108 49.05 70.86 -8.60
N ALA A 109 48.47 71.05 -7.41
CA ALA A 109 47.46 70.14 -6.91
C ALA A 109 46.20 70.18 -7.79
N ALA A 110 45.53 69.04 -7.89
CA ALA A 110 44.28 68.90 -8.63
C ALA A 110 43.08 69.50 -7.88
N ASP A 111 43.06 69.42 -6.55
CA ASP A 111 42.02 70.06 -5.71
C ASP A 111 42.46 70.23 -4.24
N TYR A 112 41.63 70.92 -3.45
CA TYR A 112 41.79 71.10 -1.99
C TYR A 112 40.45 70.91 -1.25
N VAL A 113 40.46 70.21 -0.10
CA VAL A 113 39.27 69.89 0.70
C VAL A 113 39.50 70.20 2.19
N LEU A 114 38.51 70.82 2.85
CA LEU A 114 38.53 71.06 4.30
C LEU A 114 38.00 69.82 5.07
N LYS A 115 38.65 69.40 6.16
CA LYS A 115 38.23 68.24 6.98
C LYS A 115 36.83 68.43 7.60
N ASP A 116 36.38 69.67 7.81
CA ASP A 116 35.02 69.97 8.28
C ASP A 116 33.94 69.77 7.19
N ASN A 117 34.34 69.58 5.92
CA ASN A 117 33.43 69.40 4.78
C ASN A 117 33.88 68.27 3.85
N LEU A 118 34.16 67.10 4.42
CA LEU A 118 34.59 65.90 3.69
C LEU A 118 33.54 65.40 2.69
N VAL A 119 32.27 65.78 2.81
CA VAL A 119 31.19 65.42 1.88
C VAL A 119 31.52 65.82 0.43
N ARG A 120 32.38 66.84 0.20
CA ARG A 120 32.81 67.25 -1.14
C ARG A 120 33.91 66.38 -1.74
N LEU A 121 34.66 65.62 -0.93
CA LEU A 121 35.84 64.87 -1.36
C LEU A 121 35.56 63.91 -2.54
N PRO A 122 34.49 63.09 -2.55
CA PRO A 122 34.22 62.19 -3.67
C PRO A 122 34.07 62.91 -5.02
N SER A 123 33.43 64.08 -5.03
CA SER A 123 33.24 64.87 -6.26
C SER A 123 34.56 65.44 -6.80
N CYS A 124 35.45 65.86 -5.90
CA CYS A 124 36.79 66.35 -6.24
C CYS A 124 37.65 65.24 -6.85
N VAL A 125 37.61 64.04 -6.25
CA VAL A 125 38.30 62.84 -6.77
C VAL A 125 37.87 62.51 -8.19
N ARG A 126 36.55 62.42 -8.45
CA ARG A 126 36.03 62.07 -9.79
C ARG A 126 36.45 63.09 -10.86
N ARG A 127 36.47 64.38 -10.52
CA ARG A 127 36.90 65.44 -11.45
C ARG A 127 38.39 65.32 -11.77
N ALA A 128 39.23 65.19 -10.76
CA ALA A 128 40.67 65.14 -10.91
C ALA A 128 41.12 63.98 -11.82
N LEU A 129 40.49 62.81 -11.69
CA LEU A 129 40.77 61.63 -12.52
C LEU A 129 40.35 61.81 -13.99
N LYS A 130 39.26 62.53 -14.25
CA LYS A 130 38.79 62.78 -15.62
C LYS A 130 39.75 63.66 -16.40
N ASP A 131 40.22 64.75 -15.80
CA ASP A 131 41.08 65.74 -16.47
C ASP A 131 42.46 65.16 -16.85
N ALA A 132 42.97 64.22 -16.04
CA ALA A 132 44.23 63.53 -16.34
C ALA A 132 44.13 62.69 -17.62
N LYS A 133 42.97 62.06 -17.87
CA LYS A 133 42.74 61.18 -19.01
C LYS A 133 42.69 61.95 -20.35
N ASP A 134 42.09 63.13 -20.37
CA ASP A 134 41.92 63.92 -21.60
C ASP A 134 43.24 64.48 -22.14
N ARG A 135 44.19 64.86 -21.26
CA ARG A 135 45.50 65.40 -21.69
C ARG A 135 46.37 64.36 -22.40
N ALA A 136 46.28 63.09 -22.02
CA ALA A 136 47.08 62.03 -22.62
C ALA A 136 46.73 61.80 -24.11
N ALA A 137 45.46 62.01 -24.50
CA ALA A 137 44.99 61.74 -25.86
C ALA A 137 45.45 62.77 -26.90
N LEU A 138 45.58 64.05 -26.52
CA LEU A 138 45.91 65.14 -27.46
C LEU A 138 47.34 65.03 -28.01
N LYS A 139 48.28 64.61 -27.16
CA LYS A 139 49.72 64.57 -27.50
C LYS A 139 50.06 63.56 -28.61
N GLN A 140 49.21 62.54 -28.80
CA GLN A 140 49.47 61.43 -29.72
C GLN A 140 49.11 61.76 -31.19
N ALA A 141 48.26 62.77 -31.43
CA ALA A 141 47.76 63.09 -32.77
C ALA A 141 48.70 63.99 -33.59
N GLU A 142 49.47 64.86 -32.95
CA GLU A 142 50.31 65.86 -33.64
C GLU A 142 51.54 65.27 -34.34
N GLU A 143 52.09 64.16 -33.82
CA GLU A 143 53.30 63.54 -34.37
C GLU A 143 53.07 62.86 -35.74
N GLY A 144 51.83 62.47 -36.07
CA GLY A 144 51.51 61.73 -37.29
C GLY A 144 51.58 62.55 -38.60
N ILE A 145 51.40 63.87 -38.53
CA ILE A 145 51.19 64.71 -39.74
C ILE A 145 52.50 65.02 -40.48
N LYS A 146 53.66 65.07 -39.80
CA LYS A 146 54.94 65.48 -40.41
C LYS A 146 55.59 64.43 -41.34
N SER A 147 55.09 63.19 -41.36
CA SER A 147 55.71 62.05 -42.08
C SER A 147 55.32 61.96 -43.58
N LEU A 148 54.17 62.50 -43.99
CA LEU A 148 53.49 62.15 -45.26
C LEU A 148 54.08 62.72 -46.58
N ALA A 149 55.04 63.65 -46.59
CA ALA A 149 55.40 64.41 -47.79
C ALA A 149 56.55 63.85 -48.67
N ARG A 150 57.25 62.76 -48.28
CA ARG A 150 58.44 62.23 -49.01
C ARG A 150 58.20 60.98 -49.89
N PHE A 151 56.97 60.51 -49.97
CA PHE A 151 56.64 59.12 -50.36
C PHE A 151 56.95 58.65 -51.81
N PRO A 152 56.77 59.40 -52.93
CA PRO A 152 56.74 58.77 -54.27
C PRO A 152 58.08 58.28 -54.86
N SER A 153 59.21 58.85 -54.44
CA SER A 153 60.55 58.46 -54.93
C SER A 153 61.23 57.41 -54.06
N GLU A 154 60.81 57.30 -52.79
CA GLU A 154 61.32 56.32 -51.81
C GLU A 154 60.40 55.11 -51.69
N ASP A 155 59.27 55.09 -52.42
CA ASP A 155 58.31 53.98 -52.35
C ASP A 155 58.97 52.67 -52.83
N PRO A 156 59.05 51.64 -51.98
CA PRO A 156 59.60 50.33 -52.35
C PRO A 156 58.70 49.58 -53.35
N SER A 157 57.48 50.06 -53.59
CA SER A 157 56.50 49.45 -54.50
C SER A 157 56.59 50.05 -55.91
N PRO A 158 56.27 49.30 -56.98
CA PRO A 158 56.28 49.81 -58.34
C PRO A 158 55.37 51.04 -58.54
N VAL A 159 55.94 52.22 -58.74
CA VAL A 159 55.18 53.43 -59.11
C VAL A 159 55.52 53.83 -60.54
N LEU A 160 54.48 53.92 -61.38
CA LEU A 160 54.57 54.23 -62.80
C LEU A 160 53.66 55.40 -63.15
N ARG A 161 54.03 56.14 -64.18
CA ARG A 161 53.13 57.05 -64.89
C ARG A 161 53.14 56.68 -66.36
N ALA A 162 51.96 56.64 -66.97
CA ALA A 162 51.80 56.45 -68.40
C ALA A 162 51.00 57.59 -69.02
N ALA A 163 51.33 57.96 -70.25
CA ALA A 163 50.55 58.89 -71.07
C ALA A 163 49.21 58.25 -71.49
N LYS A 164 48.29 59.08 -71.99
CA LYS A 164 46.96 58.65 -72.49
C LYS A 164 46.98 57.50 -73.52
N ASP A 165 48.10 57.31 -74.22
CA ASP A 165 48.26 56.30 -75.25
C ASP A 165 48.93 55.01 -74.73
N GLY A 166 49.19 54.95 -73.42
CA GLY A 166 49.78 53.80 -72.74
C GLY A 166 51.32 53.83 -72.66
N THR A 167 51.97 54.89 -73.14
CA THR A 167 53.43 55.04 -73.10
C THR A 167 53.91 55.40 -71.69
N VAL A 168 54.87 54.68 -71.13
CA VAL A 168 55.39 54.94 -69.76
C VAL A 168 56.27 56.19 -69.74
N THR A 169 55.89 57.20 -68.94
CA THR A 169 56.55 58.50 -68.81
C THR A 169 57.34 58.68 -67.51
N TYR A 170 57.05 57.91 -66.47
CA TYR A 170 57.83 57.87 -65.23
C TYR A 170 57.79 56.48 -64.62
N SER A 171 58.88 56.08 -63.97
CA SER A 171 58.98 54.85 -63.19
C SER A 171 59.96 55.07 -62.04
N ASN A 172 59.61 54.70 -60.81
CA ASN A 172 60.59 54.57 -59.73
C ASN A 172 61.46 53.31 -59.89
N ALA A 173 62.46 53.12 -59.02
CA ALA A 173 63.39 51.99 -59.10
C ALA A 173 62.68 50.62 -59.03
N ALA A 174 61.67 50.50 -58.15
CA ALA A 174 60.86 49.28 -58.02
C ALA A 174 60.04 48.97 -59.29
N ALA A 175 59.52 50.01 -59.95
CA ALA A 175 58.78 49.86 -61.19
C ALA A 175 59.66 49.42 -62.36
N GLN A 176 60.91 49.87 -62.44
CA GLN A 176 61.85 49.42 -63.47
C GLN A 176 62.13 47.92 -63.37
N ALA A 177 62.28 47.39 -62.16
CA ALA A 177 62.51 45.96 -61.93
C ALA A 177 61.32 45.10 -62.38
N VAL A 178 60.08 45.53 -62.09
CA VAL A 178 58.86 44.79 -62.48
C VAL A 178 58.57 44.90 -63.98
N MET A 179 58.74 46.09 -64.56
CA MET A 179 58.56 46.28 -66.00
C MET A 179 59.53 45.41 -66.82
N GLY A 180 60.78 45.22 -66.36
CA GLY A 180 61.77 44.37 -67.02
C GLY A 180 61.37 42.90 -67.10
N VAL A 181 60.75 42.35 -66.05
CA VAL A 181 60.23 40.96 -66.03
C VAL A 181 59.01 40.81 -66.96
N CYS A 182 58.20 41.85 -67.04
CA CYS A 182 56.99 41.90 -67.86
C CYS A 182 57.25 42.41 -69.30
N GLY A 183 58.53 42.55 -69.71
CA GLY A 183 58.94 42.83 -71.09
C GLY A 183 58.69 44.26 -71.58
N CYS A 184 58.67 45.25 -70.69
CA CYS A 184 58.42 46.67 -71.00
C CYS A 184 59.53 47.56 -70.40
N VAL A 185 59.84 48.69 -71.03
CA VAL A 185 60.80 49.69 -70.50
C VAL A 185 60.24 51.12 -70.55
N LEU A 186 60.89 52.05 -69.84
CA LEU A 186 60.52 53.46 -69.85
C LEU A 186 60.54 54.02 -71.28
N GLY A 187 59.46 54.68 -71.69
CA GLY A 187 59.28 55.19 -73.05
C GLY A 187 58.61 54.22 -74.03
N GLU A 188 58.37 52.96 -73.65
CA GLU A 188 57.56 52.02 -74.42
C GLU A 188 56.10 51.98 -73.93
N ARG A 189 55.23 51.35 -74.73
CA ARG A 189 53.84 51.12 -74.34
C ARG A 189 53.73 49.94 -73.38
N LEU A 190 52.82 50.07 -72.43
CA LEU A 190 52.47 48.99 -71.49
C LEU A 190 51.97 47.74 -72.24
N PRO A 191 52.20 46.53 -71.70
CA PRO A 191 51.67 45.27 -72.25
C PRO A 191 50.16 45.27 -72.38
N ASN A 192 49.61 44.49 -73.33
CA ASN A 192 48.17 44.50 -73.68
C ASN A 192 47.21 44.39 -72.48
N LEU A 193 47.54 43.56 -71.48
CA LEU A 193 46.71 43.37 -70.28
C LEU A 193 46.55 44.68 -69.48
N CYS A 194 47.66 45.40 -69.27
CA CYS A 194 47.67 46.70 -68.58
C CYS A 194 47.17 47.83 -69.48
N LEU A 195 47.49 47.78 -70.77
CA LEU A 195 47.13 48.80 -71.75
C LEU A 195 45.62 48.96 -71.87
N GLN A 196 44.86 47.86 -71.93
CA GLN A 196 43.40 47.93 -72.00
C GLN A 196 42.80 48.63 -70.76
N ALA A 197 43.30 48.27 -69.57
CA ALA A 197 42.82 48.86 -68.33
C ALA A 197 43.19 50.35 -68.21
N VAL A 198 44.38 50.76 -68.67
CA VAL A 198 44.80 52.17 -68.73
C VAL A 198 43.96 52.97 -69.71
N LEU A 199 43.73 52.45 -70.93
CA LEU A 199 42.91 53.12 -71.95
C LEU A 199 41.45 53.26 -71.49
N GLN A 200 40.89 52.21 -70.89
CA GLN A 200 39.54 52.23 -70.35
C GLN A 200 39.42 53.21 -69.19
N SER A 201 40.32 53.13 -68.21
CA SER A 201 40.34 54.01 -67.03
C SER A 201 40.48 55.48 -67.43
N PHE A 202 41.33 55.78 -68.42
CA PHE A 202 41.47 57.15 -68.93
C PHE A 202 40.22 57.63 -69.68
N ALA A 203 39.58 56.77 -70.49
CA ALA A 203 38.37 57.12 -71.23
C ALA A 203 37.16 57.35 -70.33
N THR A 204 37.02 56.59 -69.24
CA THR A 204 35.91 56.73 -68.28
C THR A 204 36.19 57.74 -67.18
N GLY A 205 37.46 58.12 -66.98
CA GLY A 205 37.90 58.96 -65.85
C GLY A 205 37.79 58.25 -64.49
N THR A 206 37.57 56.94 -64.47
CA THR A 206 37.41 56.15 -63.25
C THR A 206 38.66 55.37 -62.94
N LYS A 207 39.00 55.25 -61.65
CA LYS A 207 40.09 54.37 -61.19
C LYS A 207 39.78 52.92 -61.58
N ALA A 208 40.82 52.15 -61.91
CA ALA A 208 40.72 50.73 -62.16
C ALA A 208 41.78 49.98 -61.34
N GLU A 209 41.50 48.75 -60.96
CA GLU A 209 42.46 47.88 -60.28
C GLU A 209 42.67 46.62 -61.14
N LEU A 210 43.91 46.20 -61.30
CA LEU A 210 44.27 45.07 -62.15
C LEU A 210 45.35 44.21 -61.49
N GLU A 211 45.06 42.93 -61.31
CA GLU A 211 46.05 41.94 -60.89
C GLU A 211 46.84 41.47 -62.13
N VAL A 212 48.17 41.61 -62.07
CA VAL A 212 49.08 41.27 -63.16
C VAL A 212 50.13 40.30 -62.64
N PRO A 213 50.19 39.07 -63.18
CA PRO A 213 51.28 38.16 -62.90
C PRO A 213 52.54 38.62 -63.66
N CYS A 214 53.63 38.84 -62.92
CA CYS A 214 54.96 39.11 -63.49
C CYS A 214 55.94 38.06 -62.93
N GLY A 215 56.15 36.98 -63.70
CA GLY A 215 56.93 35.81 -63.26
C GLY A 215 56.23 35.04 -62.13
N ASP A 216 56.98 34.73 -61.06
CA ASP A 216 56.48 34.01 -59.88
C ASP A 216 55.76 34.91 -58.86
N ARG A 217 55.56 36.19 -59.19
CA ARG A 217 54.93 37.19 -58.31
C ARG A 217 53.67 37.76 -58.94
N LEU A 218 52.67 38.03 -58.09
CA LEU A 218 51.42 38.66 -58.47
C LEU A 218 51.38 40.08 -57.92
N PHE A 219 51.18 41.07 -58.79
CA PHE A 219 51.07 42.47 -58.41
C PHE A 219 49.64 42.97 -58.63
N SER A 220 49.07 43.70 -57.67
CA SER A 220 47.87 44.52 -57.92
C SER A 220 48.30 45.93 -58.31
N PHE A 221 47.88 46.39 -59.49
CA PHE A 221 48.08 47.75 -59.96
C PHE A 221 46.80 48.56 -59.82
N LEU A 222 46.85 49.60 -58.99
CA LEU A 222 45.84 50.65 -58.95
C LEU A 222 46.15 51.70 -60.01
N ILE A 223 45.28 51.78 -61.00
CA ILE A 223 45.34 52.69 -62.14
C ILE A 223 44.47 53.90 -61.83
N VAL A 224 45.10 55.07 -61.72
CA VAL A 224 44.45 56.33 -61.36
C VAL A 224 44.62 57.34 -62.51
N PRO A 225 43.55 57.65 -63.25
CA PRO A 225 43.61 58.59 -64.35
C PRO A 225 43.60 60.03 -63.81
N ILE A 226 44.54 60.85 -64.27
CA ILE A 226 44.55 62.30 -64.05
C ILE A 226 44.12 62.95 -65.36
N VAL A 227 42.82 62.90 -65.63
CA VAL A 227 42.23 63.29 -66.92
C VAL A 227 42.62 64.72 -67.31
N GLY A 228 42.63 65.65 -66.35
CA GLY A 228 43.00 67.06 -66.57
C GLY A 228 44.45 67.29 -67.02
N GLU A 229 45.36 66.38 -66.69
CA GLU A 229 46.80 66.50 -66.98
C GLU A 229 47.28 65.50 -68.05
N GLY A 230 46.37 64.70 -68.62
CA GLY A 230 46.67 63.85 -69.78
C GLY A 230 47.48 62.57 -69.50
N TYR A 231 47.60 62.14 -68.23
CA TYR A 231 48.34 60.94 -67.83
C TYR A 231 47.59 60.08 -66.82
N VAL A 232 48.10 58.88 -66.59
CA VAL A 232 47.60 57.90 -65.62
C VAL A 232 48.75 57.48 -64.71
N ASN A 233 48.53 57.49 -63.39
CA ASN A 233 49.48 56.89 -62.45
C ASN A 233 49.08 55.44 -62.19
N LEU A 234 50.05 54.54 -62.17
CA LEU A 234 49.87 53.15 -61.75
C LEU A 234 50.68 52.92 -60.48
N TYR A 235 50.02 52.46 -59.44
CA TYR A 235 50.63 52.07 -58.17
C TYR A 235 50.52 50.56 -58.03
N GLY A 236 51.65 49.88 -58.19
CA GLY A 236 51.76 48.44 -58.05
C GLY A 236 52.08 48.06 -56.61
N ARG A 237 51.41 47.02 -56.11
CA ARG A 237 51.71 46.37 -54.83
C ARG A 237 51.93 44.88 -55.07
N ASP A 238 53.01 44.32 -54.56
CA ASP A 238 53.21 42.87 -54.52
C ASP A 238 52.16 42.27 -53.56
N ILE A 239 51.26 41.45 -54.10
CA ILE A 239 50.19 40.79 -53.34
C ILE A 239 50.42 39.28 -53.23
N THR A 240 51.62 38.79 -53.57
CA THR A 240 51.94 37.36 -53.58
C THR A 240 51.79 36.73 -52.19
N GLU A 241 52.49 37.25 -51.18
CA GLU A 241 52.37 36.78 -49.79
C GLU A 241 50.98 37.02 -49.18
N PRO A 242 50.36 38.22 -49.30
CA PRO A 242 49.00 38.46 -48.82
C PRO A 242 47.96 37.48 -49.38
N LYS A 243 47.98 37.17 -50.68
CA LYS A 243 47.03 36.24 -51.31
C LYS A 243 47.25 34.79 -50.89
N LEU A 244 48.51 34.36 -50.72
CA LEU A 244 48.83 33.03 -50.22
C LEU A 244 48.40 32.87 -48.74
N ALA A 245 48.69 33.87 -47.91
CA ALA A 245 48.24 33.92 -46.52
C ALA A 245 46.72 34.01 -46.39
N GLU A 246 46.04 34.79 -47.24
CA GLU A 246 44.57 34.85 -47.29
C GLU A 246 43.96 33.52 -47.74
N ALA A 247 44.57 32.83 -48.71
CA ALA A 247 44.12 31.51 -49.14
C ALA A 247 44.31 30.44 -48.06
N GLU A 248 45.41 30.48 -47.30
CA GLU A 248 45.63 29.59 -46.14
C GLU A 248 44.70 29.92 -44.97
N LEU A 249 44.54 31.20 -44.62
CA LEU A 249 43.63 31.63 -43.57
C LEU A 249 42.17 31.30 -43.93
N ARG A 250 41.79 31.46 -45.20
CA ARG A 250 40.46 31.06 -45.69
C ARG A 250 40.25 29.54 -45.63
N LYS A 251 41.27 28.73 -45.94
CA LYS A 251 41.22 27.26 -45.72
C LYS A 251 41.02 26.92 -44.25
N PHE A 252 41.73 27.61 -43.34
CA PHE A 252 41.59 27.40 -41.89
C PHE A 252 40.22 27.85 -41.37
N CYS A 253 39.75 29.04 -41.76
CA CYS A 253 38.41 29.53 -41.41
C CYS A 253 37.32 28.59 -41.91
N VAL A 254 37.40 28.11 -43.15
CA VAL A 254 36.43 27.13 -43.69
C VAL A 254 36.50 25.81 -42.94
N ALA A 255 37.69 25.33 -42.57
CA ALA A 255 37.85 24.10 -41.79
C ALA A 255 37.24 24.21 -40.38
N VAL A 256 37.44 25.33 -39.68
CA VAL A 256 36.83 25.60 -38.36
C VAL A 256 35.32 25.82 -38.47
N GLU A 257 34.87 26.50 -39.53
CA GLU A 257 33.45 26.78 -39.77
C GLU A 257 32.62 25.54 -40.14
N HIS A 258 33.23 24.59 -40.85
CA HIS A 258 32.58 23.34 -41.26
C HIS A 258 32.88 22.16 -40.33
N SER A 259 33.64 22.37 -39.24
CA SER A 259 33.85 21.35 -38.23
C SER A 259 32.52 21.02 -37.52
N PRO A 260 32.19 19.73 -37.30
CA PRO A 260 31.02 19.35 -36.51
C PRO A 260 31.17 19.66 -35.01
N THR A 261 32.37 20.04 -34.57
CA THR A 261 32.67 20.40 -33.17
C THR A 261 32.39 21.88 -32.90
N VAL A 262 31.85 22.18 -31.72
CA VAL A 262 31.69 23.54 -31.22
C VAL A 262 33.07 24.15 -30.97
N VAL A 263 33.48 25.11 -31.80
CA VAL A 263 34.63 25.99 -31.53
C VAL A 263 34.14 27.36 -31.08
N MET A 264 34.70 27.86 -29.98
CA MET A 264 34.46 29.19 -29.44
C MET A 264 35.77 29.82 -28.97
N ILE A 265 35.99 31.09 -29.30
CA ILE A 265 37.16 31.86 -28.88
C ILE A 265 36.69 33.02 -28.03
N THR A 266 37.34 33.21 -26.89
CA THR A 266 37.09 34.34 -26.00
C THR A 266 38.37 35.14 -25.76
N ASP A 267 38.21 36.39 -25.38
CA ASP A 267 39.28 37.16 -24.75
C ASP A 267 39.65 36.59 -23.36
N THR A 268 40.62 37.21 -22.67
CA THR A 268 41.05 36.80 -21.34
C THR A 268 39.99 37.01 -20.25
N ASP A 269 38.99 37.84 -20.49
CA ASP A 269 37.86 38.11 -19.58
C ASP A 269 36.67 37.18 -19.85
N GLY A 270 36.76 36.32 -20.86
CA GLY A 270 35.73 35.37 -21.24
C GLY A 270 34.64 35.95 -22.15
N ARG A 271 34.85 37.12 -22.77
CA ARG A 271 33.94 37.67 -23.78
C ARG A 271 34.11 36.94 -25.10
N ILE A 272 33.01 36.52 -25.69
CA ILE A 272 33.01 35.69 -26.89
C ILE A 272 33.32 36.55 -28.11
N GLU A 273 34.44 36.27 -28.76
CA GLU A 273 34.87 36.97 -29.99
C GLU A 273 34.55 36.17 -31.25
N TYR A 274 34.47 34.85 -31.13
CA TYR A 274 34.17 33.97 -32.25
C TYR A 274 33.41 32.72 -31.79
N VAL A 275 32.46 32.29 -32.63
CA VAL A 275 31.80 30.99 -32.53
C VAL A 275 31.66 30.35 -33.91
N SER A 276 31.94 29.06 -33.99
CA SER A 276 31.74 28.23 -35.17
C SER A 276 30.25 28.07 -35.54
N ARG A 277 29.97 27.55 -36.74
CA ARG A 277 28.59 27.20 -37.13
C ARG A 277 27.99 26.11 -36.25
N ALA A 278 28.79 25.12 -35.82
CA ALA A 278 28.35 24.07 -34.91
C ALA A 278 27.80 24.63 -33.60
N PHE A 279 28.44 25.67 -33.02
CA PHE A 279 27.94 26.37 -31.84
C PHE A 279 26.50 26.86 -32.03
N THR A 280 26.22 27.54 -33.14
CA THR A 280 24.88 28.08 -33.40
C THR A 280 23.82 27.00 -33.61
N HIS A 281 24.21 25.87 -34.20
CA HIS A 281 23.29 24.75 -34.46
C HIS A 281 22.93 24.00 -33.17
N ILE A 282 23.92 23.74 -32.32
CA ILE A 282 23.75 22.96 -31.08
C ILE A 282 23.10 23.82 -29.99
N THR A 283 23.53 25.07 -29.82
CA THR A 283 23.05 25.93 -28.72
C THR A 283 21.79 26.72 -29.08
N GLY A 284 21.54 26.95 -30.37
CA GLY A 284 20.41 27.74 -30.87
C GLY A 284 20.59 29.27 -30.78
N TYR A 285 21.74 29.77 -30.31
CA TYR A 285 22.06 31.20 -30.32
C TYR A 285 22.61 31.62 -31.68
N ALA A 286 22.09 32.71 -32.24
CA ALA A 286 22.66 33.28 -33.47
C ALA A 286 23.91 34.11 -33.13
N ARG A 287 24.88 34.18 -34.06
CA ARG A 287 26.14 34.90 -33.82
C ARG A 287 25.97 36.34 -33.35
N PRO A 288 25.12 37.19 -33.97
CA PRO A 288 24.96 38.57 -33.55
C PRO A 288 24.41 38.72 -32.12
N GLU A 289 23.77 37.67 -31.59
CA GLU A 289 23.22 37.69 -30.24
C GLU A 289 24.27 37.38 -29.17
N ILE A 290 25.36 36.69 -29.56
CA ILE A 290 26.30 36.08 -28.62
C ILE A 290 27.70 36.70 -28.63
N ILE A 291 28.13 37.22 -29.78
CA ILE A 291 29.42 37.90 -29.89
C ILE A 291 29.42 39.13 -28.96
N GLY A 292 30.46 39.26 -28.14
CA GLY A 292 30.63 40.32 -27.14
C GLY A 292 30.01 40.02 -25.76
N ARG A 293 29.14 39.01 -25.64
CA ARG A 293 28.63 38.54 -24.34
C ARG A 293 29.69 37.76 -23.59
N ASN A 294 29.60 37.76 -22.27
CA ASN A 294 30.49 36.94 -21.45
C ASN A 294 30.00 35.48 -21.45
N VAL A 295 30.91 34.53 -21.63
CA VAL A 295 30.60 33.09 -21.63
C VAL A 295 29.93 32.63 -20.33
N ASN A 296 30.21 33.30 -19.20
CA ASN A 296 29.60 33.00 -17.91
C ASN A 296 28.10 33.31 -17.86
N GLU A 297 27.56 34.06 -18.84
CA GLU A 297 26.13 34.36 -18.97
C GLU A 297 25.34 33.22 -19.68
N LEU A 298 26.02 32.17 -20.17
CA LEU A 298 25.46 31.16 -21.07
C LEU A 298 25.18 29.78 -20.46
N GLY A 299 25.09 29.66 -19.14
CA GLY A 299 24.64 28.42 -18.52
C GLY A 299 24.67 28.45 -16.99
N ASP A 300 23.89 27.56 -16.37
CA ASP A 300 23.86 27.32 -14.92
C ASP A 300 24.77 26.13 -14.58
N GLN A 301 26.08 26.38 -14.41
CA GLN A 301 27.04 25.36 -13.99
C GLN A 301 27.37 25.44 -12.49
N PRO A 302 27.73 24.34 -11.81
CA PRO A 302 28.23 24.36 -10.43
C PRO A 302 29.49 25.24 -10.28
N ALA A 303 29.72 25.80 -9.09
CA ALA A 303 30.83 26.73 -8.84
C ALA A 303 32.20 26.04 -8.67
N GLU A 304 32.23 24.79 -8.17
CA GLU A 304 33.48 24.07 -7.86
C GLU A 304 34.31 23.70 -9.11
N ASP A 305 33.67 23.20 -10.17
CA ASP A 305 34.36 22.82 -11.42
C ASP A 305 34.93 24.03 -12.18
N ARG A 306 34.34 25.22 -11.99
CA ARG A 306 34.79 26.48 -12.61
C ARG A 306 36.12 26.95 -12.05
N GLN A 307 36.32 26.84 -10.73
CA GLN A 307 37.56 27.29 -10.10
C GLN A 307 38.76 26.45 -10.58
N GLN A 308 38.62 25.12 -10.58
CA GLN A 308 39.67 24.21 -11.06
C GLN A 308 39.99 24.42 -12.54
N MET A 309 38.96 24.68 -13.36
CA MET A 309 39.13 25.03 -14.77
C MET A 309 39.96 26.31 -14.93
N TRP A 310 39.58 27.39 -14.25
CA TRP A 310 40.28 28.67 -14.34
C TRP A 310 41.72 28.60 -13.80
N GLU A 311 41.98 27.86 -12.71
CA GLU A 311 43.33 27.60 -12.21
C GLU A 311 44.18 26.83 -13.23
N THR A 312 43.59 25.88 -13.95
CA THR A 312 44.27 25.11 -15.00
C THR A 312 44.62 26.00 -16.20
N LEU A 313 43.68 26.84 -16.62
CA LEU A 313 43.80 27.74 -17.75
C LEU A 313 44.75 28.92 -17.48
N THR A 314 44.75 29.48 -16.27
CA THR A 314 45.66 30.57 -15.86
C THR A 314 47.09 30.09 -15.63
N ALA A 315 47.28 28.83 -15.20
CA ALA A 315 48.57 28.14 -15.31
C ALA A 315 48.98 27.83 -16.77
N GLY A 316 48.07 28.11 -17.71
CA GLY A 316 48.21 27.94 -19.16
C GLY A 316 48.46 26.50 -19.60
N ARG A 317 47.80 25.58 -18.90
CA ARG A 317 47.59 24.19 -19.30
C ARG A 317 46.22 24.06 -19.97
N THR A 318 46.03 23.00 -20.76
CA THR A 318 44.72 22.68 -21.35
C THR A 318 43.84 22.03 -20.28
N TRP A 319 42.64 22.58 -20.08
CA TRP A 319 41.61 21.95 -19.28
C TRP A 319 40.73 21.05 -20.15
N ARG A 320 40.35 19.89 -19.63
CA ARG A 320 39.43 18.96 -20.27
C ARG A 320 38.39 18.50 -19.26
N GLY A 321 37.13 18.53 -19.63
CA GLY A 321 36.04 18.07 -18.79
C GLY A 321 34.71 18.04 -19.55
N GLU A 322 33.65 17.69 -18.83
CA GLU A 322 32.30 17.65 -19.38
C GLU A 322 31.45 18.71 -18.68
N PHE A 323 30.59 19.39 -19.44
CA PHE A 323 29.65 20.38 -18.93
C PHE A 323 28.21 19.94 -19.20
N HIS A 324 27.31 20.28 -18.28
CA HIS A 324 25.88 20.20 -18.48
C HIS A 324 25.34 21.62 -18.70
N ASN A 325 25.06 21.96 -19.95
CA ASN A 325 24.70 23.31 -20.39
C ASN A 325 23.26 23.39 -20.89
N LYS A 326 22.77 24.61 -21.09
CA LYS A 326 21.39 24.89 -21.49
C LYS A 326 21.36 25.61 -22.85
N LYS A 327 20.57 25.07 -23.78
CA LYS A 327 20.28 25.67 -25.09
C LYS A 327 19.38 26.89 -24.93
N LYS A 328 19.29 27.75 -25.96
CA LYS A 328 18.44 28.95 -25.97
C LYS A 328 16.95 28.65 -25.75
N ASN A 329 16.46 27.51 -26.24
CA ASN A 329 15.08 27.06 -26.06
C ASN A 329 14.78 26.54 -24.63
N GLY A 330 15.80 26.47 -23.77
CA GLY A 330 15.70 26.02 -22.39
C GLY A 330 16.02 24.53 -22.15
N GLU A 331 16.30 23.76 -23.20
CA GLU A 331 16.67 22.34 -23.13
C GLU A 331 18.12 22.17 -22.64
N TYR A 332 18.37 21.17 -21.79
CA TYR A 332 19.73 20.87 -21.33
C TYR A 332 20.44 19.88 -22.26
N TYR A 333 21.76 20.00 -22.36
CA TYR A 333 22.63 19.12 -23.13
C TYR A 333 23.98 18.95 -22.45
N TRP A 334 24.63 17.82 -22.69
CA TRP A 334 25.98 17.52 -22.22
C TRP A 334 26.98 17.80 -23.32
N GLU A 335 28.06 18.49 -22.99
CA GLU A 335 29.20 18.66 -23.89
C GLU A 335 30.49 18.17 -23.24
N SER A 336 31.35 17.52 -24.02
CA SER A 336 32.74 17.26 -23.63
C SER A 336 33.60 18.35 -24.23
N ALA A 337 34.27 19.13 -23.39
CA ALA A 337 34.99 20.32 -23.79
C ALA A 337 36.49 20.25 -23.43
N SER A 338 37.31 20.74 -24.35
CA SER A 338 38.72 21.02 -24.12
C SER A 338 38.94 22.53 -24.29
N ILE A 339 39.45 23.19 -23.25
CA ILE A 339 39.71 24.63 -23.26
C ILE A 339 41.22 24.83 -23.15
N SER A 340 41.80 25.59 -24.08
CA SER A 340 43.23 25.88 -24.12
C SER A 340 43.49 27.37 -24.19
N ALA A 341 44.50 27.81 -23.45
CA ALA A 341 45.00 29.18 -23.51
C ALA A 341 45.87 29.39 -24.75
N LEU A 342 45.51 30.34 -25.61
CA LEU A 342 46.36 30.81 -26.71
C LEU A 342 47.34 31.85 -26.18
N ARG A 343 48.61 31.71 -26.56
CA ARG A 343 49.67 32.61 -26.15
C ARG A 343 50.23 33.38 -27.34
N ASN A 344 50.63 34.63 -27.10
CA ASN A 344 51.41 35.38 -28.07
C ASN A 344 52.90 34.94 -28.05
N ALA A 345 53.73 35.56 -28.89
CA ALA A 345 55.16 35.27 -28.99
C ALA A 345 55.91 35.42 -27.65
N ASP A 346 55.43 36.30 -26.76
CA ASP A 346 56.00 36.57 -25.43
C ASP A 346 55.48 35.62 -24.34
N ARG A 347 54.78 34.53 -24.72
CA ARG A 347 54.15 33.52 -23.85
C ARG A 347 53.03 34.03 -22.94
N VAL A 348 52.55 35.26 -23.15
CA VAL A 348 51.39 35.83 -22.46
C VAL A 348 50.12 35.26 -23.05
N ILE A 349 49.18 34.82 -22.20
CA ILE A 349 47.88 34.33 -22.64
C ILE A 349 47.07 35.51 -23.20
N THR A 350 46.53 35.36 -24.40
CA THR A 350 45.75 36.41 -25.09
C THR A 350 44.29 36.03 -25.28
N HIS A 351 44.00 34.75 -25.49
CA HIS A 351 42.65 34.25 -25.76
C HIS A 351 42.49 32.86 -25.17
N TYR A 352 41.25 32.43 -24.98
CA TYR A 352 40.92 31.03 -24.70
C TYR A 352 40.16 30.43 -25.88
N VAL A 353 40.55 29.23 -26.29
CA VAL A 353 39.83 28.45 -27.31
C VAL A 353 39.19 27.26 -26.64
N LYS A 354 37.86 27.19 -26.73
CA LYS A 354 37.06 26.02 -26.38
C LYS A 354 36.76 25.23 -27.65
N VAL A 355 37.08 23.94 -27.62
CA VAL A 355 36.56 22.96 -28.58
C VAL A 355 35.69 21.99 -27.79
N ALA A 356 34.44 21.80 -28.22
CA ALA A 356 33.49 20.94 -27.53
C ALA A 356 32.67 20.08 -28.49
N GLU A 357 32.31 18.89 -28.03
CA GLU A 357 31.45 17.92 -28.70
C GLU A 357 30.19 17.69 -27.87
N ASP A 358 29.02 17.63 -28.53
CA ASP A 358 27.78 17.22 -27.86
C ASP A 358 27.83 15.72 -27.59
N VAL A 359 27.79 15.34 -26.31
CA VAL A 359 27.82 13.95 -25.83
C VAL A 359 26.50 13.54 -25.18
N THR A 360 25.42 14.29 -25.39
CA THR A 360 24.11 14.08 -24.75
C THR A 360 23.56 12.68 -25.02
N GLU A 361 23.58 12.20 -26.26
CA GLU A 361 23.09 10.85 -26.59
C GLU A 361 23.88 9.74 -25.87
N ARG A 362 25.21 9.88 -25.81
CA ARG A 362 26.08 8.93 -25.09
C ARG A 362 25.76 8.92 -23.59
N LYS A 363 25.60 10.11 -22.98
CA LYS A 363 25.26 10.25 -21.56
C LYS A 363 23.89 9.68 -21.24
N GLN A 364 22.88 9.97 -22.07
CA GLN A 364 21.53 9.41 -21.91
C GLN A 364 21.54 7.88 -22.03
N ALA A 365 22.34 7.30 -22.92
CA ALA A 365 22.46 5.84 -23.04
C ALA A 365 23.16 5.20 -21.82
N GLU A 366 24.25 5.79 -21.35
CA GLU A 366 24.95 5.34 -20.13
C GLU A 366 24.04 5.44 -18.89
N GLU A 367 23.32 6.55 -18.74
CA GLU A 367 22.39 6.77 -17.64
C GLU A 367 21.18 5.82 -17.72
N THR A 368 20.58 5.65 -18.91
CA THR A 368 19.50 4.67 -19.14
C THR A 368 19.94 3.26 -18.76
N LEU A 369 21.14 2.83 -19.17
CA LEU A 369 21.66 1.51 -18.82
C LEU A 369 21.89 1.37 -17.30
N ARG A 370 22.40 2.43 -16.66
CA ARG A 370 22.60 2.48 -15.21
C ARG A 370 21.28 2.47 -14.45
N GLU A 371 20.27 3.19 -14.94
CA GLU A 371 18.91 3.21 -14.41
C GLU A 371 18.23 1.86 -14.57
N GLN A 372 18.35 1.21 -15.73
CA GLN A 372 17.87 -0.15 -15.95
C GLN A 372 18.56 -1.15 -14.99
N GLY A 373 19.88 -1.05 -14.82
CA GLY A 373 20.63 -1.89 -13.88
C GLY A 373 20.21 -1.67 -12.43
N ARG A 374 20.03 -0.41 -12.00
CA ARG A 374 19.48 -0.07 -10.68
C ARG A 374 18.05 -0.55 -10.51
N PHE A 375 17.21 -0.39 -11.53
CA PHE A 375 15.83 -0.83 -11.52
C PHE A 375 15.76 -2.35 -11.32
N LEU A 376 16.49 -3.13 -12.11
CA LEU A 376 16.53 -4.60 -11.96
C LEU A 376 17.08 -5.04 -10.60
N THR A 377 18.13 -4.40 -10.11
CA THR A 377 18.70 -4.67 -8.77
C THR A 377 17.69 -4.37 -7.67
N ASN A 378 17.00 -3.23 -7.76
CA ASN A 378 15.97 -2.83 -6.79
C ASN A 378 14.74 -3.74 -6.85
N VAL A 379 14.31 -4.15 -8.06
CA VAL A 379 13.24 -5.14 -8.23
C VAL A 379 13.64 -6.45 -7.57
N PHE A 380 14.83 -6.97 -7.87
CA PHE A 380 15.33 -8.21 -7.28
C PHE A 380 15.44 -8.12 -5.74
N ALA A 381 15.91 -6.99 -5.21
CA ALA A 381 16.10 -6.77 -3.78
C ALA A 381 14.80 -6.47 -2.99
N SER A 382 13.77 -5.93 -3.63
CA SER A 382 12.51 -5.55 -2.98
C SER A 382 11.48 -6.68 -2.90
N ILE A 383 11.68 -7.77 -3.65
CA ILE A 383 10.82 -8.96 -3.59
C ILE A 383 11.01 -9.63 -2.22
N GLN A 384 9.90 -9.77 -1.50
CA GLN A 384 9.87 -10.37 -0.16
C GLN A 384 9.97 -11.90 -0.17
N ASP A 385 9.61 -12.51 -1.30
CA ASP A 385 9.79 -13.94 -1.53
C ASP A 385 11.25 -14.23 -1.92
N GLY A 386 11.71 -15.45 -1.65
CA GLY A 386 13.06 -15.87 -1.99
C GLY A 386 13.22 -16.07 -3.50
N ILE A 387 14.30 -15.54 -4.07
CA ILE A 387 14.71 -15.84 -5.45
C ILE A 387 16.14 -16.35 -5.45
N SER A 388 16.37 -17.47 -6.13
CA SER A 388 17.70 -18.02 -6.38
C SER A 388 17.89 -18.30 -7.86
N VAL A 389 19.01 -17.89 -8.42
CA VAL A 389 19.42 -18.26 -9.78
C VAL A 389 20.44 -19.37 -9.66
N LEU A 390 20.17 -20.52 -10.26
CA LEU A 390 21.04 -21.69 -10.25
C LEU A 390 21.57 -21.98 -11.64
N ASP A 391 22.79 -22.50 -11.76
CA ASP A 391 23.30 -23.07 -13.01
C ASP A 391 22.74 -24.48 -13.29
N ALA A 392 23.11 -25.04 -14.44
CA ALA A 392 22.71 -26.39 -14.86
C ALA A 392 23.15 -27.52 -13.90
N ASP A 393 24.13 -27.27 -13.03
CA ASP A 393 24.57 -28.22 -12.02
C ASP A 393 23.95 -27.92 -10.64
N LEU A 394 22.98 -27.01 -10.53
CA LEU A 394 22.34 -26.57 -9.28
C LEU A 394 23.27 -25.79 -8.34
N ARG A 395 24.32 -25.12 -8.85
CA ARG A 395 25.08 -24.17 -8.04
C ARG A 395 24.40 -22.81 -8.05
N ILE A 396 24.36 -22.19 -6.87
CA ILE A 396 23.75 -20.87 -6.67
C ILE A 396 24.65 -19.82 -7.32
N GLN A 397 24.12 -19.13 -8.33
CA GLN A 397 24.77 -18.02 -9.04
C GLN A 397 24.43 -16.67 -8.40
N SER A 398 23.19 -16.51 -7.94
CA SER A 398 22.71 -15.29 -7.29
C SER A 398 21.50 -15.60 -6.39
N VAL A 399 21.32 -14.81 -5.34
CA VAL A 399 20.18 -14.87 -4.41
C VAL A 399 19.73 -13.46 -4.06
N ASN A 400 18.45 -13.26 -3.82
CA ASN A 400 17.96 -11.99 -3.30
C ASN A 400 18.09 -11.90 -1.77
N PRO A 401 17.93 -10.70 -1.16
CA PRO A 401 18.07 -10.50 0.28
C PRO A 401 17.15 -11.38 1.14
N ALA A 402 15.95 -11.74 0.64
CA ALA A 402 15.04 -12.63 1.34
C ALA A 402 15.65 -14.02 1.58
N MET A 403 16.31 -14.59 0.56
CA MET A 403 17.03 -15.86 0.70
C MET A 403 18.23 -15.75 1.65
N GLU A 404 18.98 -14.64 1.61
CA GLU A 404 20.08 -14.39 2.54
C GLU A 404 19.59 -14.32 3.99
N GLN A 405 18.45 -13.68 4.22
CA GLN A 405 17.83 -13.58 5.54
C GLN A 405 17.32 -14.95 6.04
N TRP A 406 16.62 -15.71 5.19
CA TRP A 406 16.08 -17.02 5.59
C TRP A 406 17.18 -18.05 5.87
N TYR A 407 18.30 -17.96 5.14
CA TYR A 407 19.43 -18.89 5.24
C TYR A 407 20.70 -18.20 5.75
N GLN A 408 20.56 -17.23 6.65
CA GLN A 408 21.68 -16.47 7.21
C GLN A 408 22.73 -17.38 7.86
N HIS A 409 22.30 -18.50 8.44
CA HIS A 409 23.16 -19.52 9.05
C HIS A 409 24.04 -20.28 8.03
N ALA A 410 23.71 -20.25 6.74
CA ALA A 410 24.41 -20.99 5.68
C ALA A 410 25.24 -20.10 4.74
N MET A 411 25.38 -18.81 5.05
CA MET A 411 26.18 -17.86 4.26
C MET A 411 27.68 -18.25 4.24
N PRO A 412 28.39 -18.05 3.10
CA PRO A 412 27.91 -17.53 1.82
C PRO A 412 27.11 -18.56 1.02
N LEU A 413 26.02 -18.13 0.38
CA LEU A 413 25.15 -19.00 -0.43
C LEU A 413 25.69 -19.18 -1.86
N VAL A 414 26.15 -18.10 -2.49
CA VAL A 414 26.66 -18.11 -3.87
C VAL A 414 27.87 -19.04 -4.01
N GLY A 415 27.88 -19.85 -5.07
CA GLY A 415 28.90 -20.85 -5.39
C GLY A 415 28.64 -22.26 -4.82
N ARG A 416 27.82 -22.37 -3.77
CA ARG A 416 27.41 -23.65 -3.17
C ARG A 416 26.30 -24.33 -3.98
N LYS A 417 26.13 -25.64 -3.81
CA LYS A 417 24.97 -26.36 -4.36
C LYS A 417 23.72 -26.02 -3.57
N CYS A 418 22.57 -25.85 -4.22
CA CYS A 418 21.32 -25.46 -3.53
C CYS A 418 20.96 -26.43 -2.39
N TYR A 419 21.11 -27.75 -2.59
CA TYR A 419 20.79 -28.76 -1.58
C TYR A 419 21.80 -28.78 -0.40
N GLU A 420 23.04 -28.34 -0.60
CA GLU A 420 24.01 -28.19 0.49
C GLU A 420 23.71 -26.94 1.32
N ALA A 421 23.30 -25.87 0.65
CA ALA A 421 23.04 -24.58 1.30
C ALA A 421 21.69 -24.54 2.02
N TYR A 422 20.62 -25.03 1.38
CA TYR A 422 19.25 -24.90 1.89
C TYR A 422 18.71 -26.11 2.66
N HIS A 423 19.34 -27.27 2.49
CA HIS A 423 18.85 -28.52 3.08
C HIS A 423 19.92 -29.27 3.90
N GLY A 424 21.16 -28.76 3.97
CA GLY A 424 22.27 -29.45 4.64
C GLY A 424 22.58 -30.83 4.06
N ALA A 425 22.10 -31.12 2.85
CA ALA A 425 22.14 -32.45 2.24
C ALA A 425 23.40 -32.61 1.37
N ARG A 426 23.83 -33.87 1.17
CA ARG A 426 24.94 -34.22 0.27
C ARG A 426 24.49 -34.57 -1.16
N LYS A 427 23.19 -34.69 -1.37
CA LYS A 427 22.56 -35.04 -2.65
C LYS A 427 21.33 -34.16 -2.87
N ALA A 428 20.94 -34.02 -4.12
CA ALA A 428 19.71 -33.32 -4.50
C ALA A 428 18.47 -33.97 -3.87
N CYS A 429 17.43 -33.16 -3.67
CA CYS A 429 16.15 -33.58 -3.09
C CYS A 429 15.49 -34.66 -3.96
N GLU A 430 14.82 -35.64 -3.33
CA GLU A 430 14.12 -36.72 -4.04
C GLU A 430 13.07 -36.17 -5.01
N THR A 431 12.31 -35.17 -4.58
CA THR A 431 11.36 -34.40 -5.39
C THR A 431 11.88 -32.98 -5.58
N CYS A 432 12.87 -32.80 -6.47
CA CYS A 432 13.45 -31.49 -6.78
C CYS A 432 12.78 -30.84 -8.01
N PRO A 433 12.04 -29.71 -7.85
CA PRO A 433 11.48 -28.99 -9.00
C PRO A 433 12.56 -28.51 -9.97
N SER A 434 13.71 -28.06 -9.46
CA SER A 434 14.81 -27.57 -10.29
C SER A 434 15.43 -28.63 -11.18
N GLN A 435 15.58 -29.87 -10.70
CA GLN A 435 16.01 -30.97 -11.56
C GLN A 435 14.96 -31.32 -12.62
N ARG A 436 13.67 -31.30 -12.27
CA ARG A 436 12.58 -31.52 -13.23
C ARG A 436 12.56 -30.43 -14.31
N THR A 437 12.77 -29.18 -13.93
CA THR A 437 12.85 -28.06 -14.88
C THR A 437 14.03 -28.21 -15.83
N LEU A 438 15.22 -28.54 -15.30
CA LEU A 438 16.41 -28.80 -16.13
C LEU A 438 16.21 -29.97 -17.09
N ALA A 439 15.53 -31.05 -16.64
CA ALA A 439 15.30 -32.23 -17.46
C ALA A 439 14.22 -32.02 -18.54
N THR A 440 13.18 -31.24 -18.25
CA THR A 440 12.00 -31.12 -19.13
C THR A 440 11.98 -29.83 -19.96
N GLY A 441 12.74 -28.81 -19.57
CA GLY A 441 12.65 -27.47 -20.14
C GLY A 441 11.35 -26.73 -19.83
N LYS A 442 10.53 -27.24 -18.91
CA LYS A 442 9.26 -26.62 -18.49
C LYS A 442 9.30 -26.27 -17.02
N ALA A 443 8.56 -25.25 -16.62
CA ALA A 443 8.46 -24.86 -15.23
C ALA A 443 7.90 -26.02 -14.37
N ALA A 444 8.45 -26.17 -13.17
CA ALA A 444 8.03 -27.16 -12.18
C ALA A 444 7.69 -26.48 -10.85
N TYR A 445 6.82 -27.11 -10.09
CA TYR A 445 6.34 -26.65 -8.78
C TYR A 445 6.30 -27.82 -7.80
N GLU A 446 6.61 -27.54 -6.54
CA GLU A 446 6.39 -28.44 -5.41
C GLU A 446 6.30 -27.66 -4.09
N VAL A 447 5.54 -28.19 -3.13
CA VAL A 447 5.60 -27.72 -1.73
C VAL A 447 6.70 -28.48 -1.01
N VAL A 448 7.73 -27.77 -0.53
CA VAL A 448 8.89 -28.37 0.12
C VAL A 448 9.02 -27.94 1.58
N PRO A 449 9.56 -28.79 2.48
CA PRO A 449 9.77 -28.40 3.87
C PRO A 449 10.90 -27.36 3.99
N LYS A 450 10.66 -26.29 4.77
CA LYS A 450 11.68 -25.34 5.22
C LYS A 450 12.44 -25.97 6.37
N ARG A 451 13.76 -26.09 6.24
CA ARG A 451 14.63 -26.69 7.26
C ARG A 451 15.53 -25.65 7.91
N ASP A 452 15.88 -25.86 9.17
CA ASP A 452 16.90 -25.07 9.88
C ASP A 452 18.31 -25.66 9.71
N ALA A 453 19.26 -25.15 10.49
CA ALA A 453 20.67 -25.54 10.43
C ALA A 453 20.92 -27.02 10.82
N ASP A 454 20.06 -27.58 11.68
CA ASP A 454 20.14 -28.97 12.15
C ASP A 454 19.40 -29.93 11.21
N GLY A 455 18.65 -29.38 10.25
CA GLY A 455 17.89 -30.12 9.26
C GLY A 455 16.44 -30.40 9.68
N ASP A 456 15.97 -29.83 10.79
CA ASP A 456 14.61 -30.02 11.28
C ASP A 456 13.61 -29.17 10.49
N VAL A 457 12.39 -29.69 10.31
CA VAL A 457 11.34 -28.99 9.54
C VAL A 457 10.74 -27.89 10.41
N VAL A 458 11.10 -26.64 10.11
CA VAL A 458 10.61 -25.44 10.80
C VAL A 458 9.44 -24.77 10.08
N GLY A 459 9.17 -25.15 8.84
CA GLY A 459 8.13 -24.55 8.02
C GLY A 459 7.92 -25.20 6.66
N TRP A 460 7.23 -24.49 5.77
CA TRP A 460 6.88 -24.96 4.43
C TRP A 460 7.09 -23.86 3.40
N LEU A 461 7.60 -24.23 2.22
CA LEU A 461 7.89 -23.32 1.12
C LEU A 461 7.15 -23.77 -0.14
N ASP A 462 6.53 -22.82 -0.84
CA ASP A 462 6.11 -22.99 -2.23
C ASP A 462 7.32 -22.74 -3.14
N LEU A 463 7.87 -23.79 -3.77
CA LEU A 463 9.03 -23.66 -4.67
C LEU A 463 8.60 -23.82 -6.13
N PHE A 464 8.77 -22.76 -6.89
CA PHE A 464 8.60 -22.73 -8.33
C PHE A 464 9.98 -22.64 -8.99
N SER A 465 10.22 -23.46 -10.01
CA SER A 465 11.46 -23.45 -10.77
C SER A 465 11.17 -23.20 -12.24
N PHE A 466 11.83 -22.19 -12.82
CA PHE A 466 11.65 -21.75 -14.21
C PHE A 466 12.95 -21.92 -15.01
N PRO A 467 12.89 -22.34 -16.28
CA PRO A 467 14.10 -22.53 -17.09
C PRO A 467 14.75 -21.18 -17.42
N LEU A 468 16.07 -21.07 -17.20
CA LEU A 468 16.87 -19.94 -17.64
C LEU A 468 17.52 -20.27 -18.98
N VAL A 469 17.17 -19.52 -20.02
CA VAL A 469 17.63 -19.74 -21.39
C VAL A 469 18.41 -18.53 -21.87
N ASP A 470 19.60 -18.78 -22.43
CA ASP A 470 20.39 -17.74 -23.06
C ASP A 470 19.74 -17.28 -24.38
N ALA A 471 19.48 -15.98 -24.49
CA ALA A 471 18.72 -15.41 -25.60
C ALA A 471 19.46 -15.49 -26.95
N ALA A 472 20.80 -15.56 -26.94
CA ALA A 472 21.61 -15.61 -28.16
C ALA A 472 21.77 -17.04 -28.71
N SER A 473 21.95 -18.03 -27.82
CA SER A 473 22.21 -19.42 -28.18
C SER A 473 20.97 -20.32 -28.11
N GLY A 474 19.88 -19.88 -27.45
CA GLY A 474 18.70 -20.69 -27.19
C GLY A 474 18.96 -21.87 -26.23
N ARG A 475 20.15 -21.95 -25.64
CA ARG A 475 20.56 -23.03 -24.74
C ARG A 475 20.15 -22.70 -23.31
N MET A 476 19.63 -23.70 -22.61
CA MET A 476 19.38 -23.58 -21.18
C MET A 476 20.70 -23.50 -20.41
N THR A 477 20.85 -22.45 -19.61
CA THR A 477 22.05 -22.18 -18.80
C THR A 477 21.83 -22.51 -17.33
N GLY A 478 20.58 -22.65 -16.89
CA GLY A 478 20.23 -22.98 -15.51
C GLY A 478 18.74 -22.84 -15.22
N VAL A 479 18.41 -22.51 -13.97
CA VAL A 479 17.03 -22.27 -13.53
C VAL A 479 16.93 -21.07 -12.61
N ILE A 480 15.75 -20.44 -12.58
CA ILE A 480 15.38 -19.45 -11.57
C ILE A 480 14.39 -20.12 -10.62
N GLU A 481 14.74 -20.19 -9.34
CA GLU A 481 13.86 -20.59 -8.25
C GLU A 481 13.18 -19.36 -7.66
N TYR A 482 11.85 -19.41 -7.57
CA TYR A 482 11.02 -18.48 -6.81
C TYR A 482 10.38 -19.26 -5.66
N VAL A 483 10.58 -18.77 -4.44
CA VAL A 483 10.33 -19.50 -3.20
C VAL A 483 9.51 -18.63 -2.25
N ARG A 484 8.29 -19.05 -1.93
CA ARG A 484 7.42 -18.33 -0.99
C ARG A 484 7.29 -19.09 0.32
N ASP A 485 7.49 -18.41 1.45
CA ASP A 485 7.26 -19.00 2.77
C ASP A 485 5.75 -19.07 3.07
N ILE A 486 5.22 -20.29 3.14
CA ILE A 486 3.80 -20.56 3.42
C ILE A 486 3.57 -21.15 4.80
N THR A 487 4.56 -21.05 5.69
CA THR A 487 4.48 -21.59 7.06
C THR A 487 3.29 -21.00 7.82
N GLY A 488 3.09 -19.68 7.73
CA GLY A 488 1.94 -19.01 8.35
C GLY A 488 0.60 -19.51 7.80
N ARG A 489 0.50 -19.65 6.48
CA ARG A 489 -0.68 -20.19 5.80
C ARG A 489 -0.99 -21.63 6.23
N LYS A 490 0.01 -22.51 6.24
CA LYS A 490 -0.14 -23.91 6.68
C LYS A 490 -0.57 -24.03 8.14
N ARG A 491 -0.02 -23.19 9.03
CA ARG A 491 -0.44 -23.12 10.43
C ARG A 491 -1.89 -22.65 10.57
N ALA A 492 -2.30 -21.63 9.81
CA ALA A 492 -3.68 -21.15 9.80
C ALA A 492 -4.67 -22.19 9.24
N GLU A 493 -4.32 -22.86 8.13
CA GLU A 493 -5.10 -23.97 7.56
C GLU A 493 -5.32 -25.08 8.61
N ALA A 494 -4.25 -25.53 9.28
CA ALA A 494 -4.34 -26.55 10.33
C ALA A 494 -5.11 -26.11 11.58
N GLU A 495 -5.13 -24.80 11.89
CA GLU A 495 -5.96 -24.26 12.97
C GLU A 495 -7.44 -24.21 12.58
N THR A 496 -7.75 -23.74 11.36
CA THR A 496 -9.12 -23.74 10.82
C THR A 496 -9.68 -25.16 10.72
N GLU A 497 -8.88 -26.13 10.28
CA GLU A 497 -9.29 -27.53 10.21
C GLU A 497 -9.61 -28.09 11.60
N ARG A 498 -8.79 -27.78 12.62
CA ARG A 498 -9.09 -28.12 14.03
C ARG A 498 -10.37 -27.45 14.53
N GLN A 499 -10.60 -26.19 14.21
CA GLN A 499 -11.84 -25.50 14.56
C GLN A 499 -13.07 -26.11 13.88
N LEU A 500 -12.97 -26.49 12.61
CA LEU A 500 -14.03 -27.16 11.86
C LEU A 500 -14.36 -28.53 12.47
N HIS A 501 -13.35 -29.33 12.85
CA HIS A 501 -13.56 -30.59 13.56
C HIS A 501 -14.33 -30.38 14.87
N ARG A 502 -13.92 -29.39 15.69
CA ARG A 502 -14.64 -29.05 16.94
C ARG A 502 -16.09 -28.64 16.69
N MET A 503 -16.35 -27.81 15.67
CA MET A 503 -17.71 -27.40 15.31
C MET A 503 -18.56 -28.58 14.82
N ALA A 504 -17.97 -29.50 14.05
CA ALA A 504 -18.65 -30.71 13.60
C ALA A 504 -19.05 -31.61 14.77
N ALA A 505 -18.15 -31.80 15.75
CA ALA A 505 -18.44 -32.56 16.97
C ALA A 505 -19.59 -31.94 17.78
N LEU A 506 -19.58 -30.62 18.00
CA LEU A 506 -20.69 -29.92 18.67
C LEU A 506 -22.01 -30.08 17.93
N ARG A 507 -22.00 -29.99 16.58
CA ARG A 507 -23.21 -30.19 15.78
C ARG A 507 -23.77 -31.61 15.91
N VAL A 508 -22.91 -32.64 15.99
CA VAL A 508 -23.34 -34.02 16.23
C VAL A 508 -24.04 -34.14 17.59
N ILE A 509 -23.48 -33.50 18.63
CA ILE A 509 -24.10 -33.44 19.96
C ILE A 509 -25.46 -32.73 19.89
N ASP A 510 -25.54 -31.53 19.30
CA ASP A 510 -26.79 -30.77 19.19
C ASP A 510 -27.87 -31.53 18.42
N THR A 511 -27.50 -32.26 17.37
CA THR A 511 -28.42 -33.09 16.59
C THR A 511 -28.93 -34.26 17.42
N ALA A 512 -28.07 -34.88 18.25
CA ALA A 512 -28.49 -35.93 19.17
C ALA A 512 -29.44 -35.39 20.25
N ILE A 513 -29.16 -34.20 20.80
CA ILE A 513 -30.00 -33.54 21.81
C ILE A 513 -31.40 -33.23 21.24
N THR A 514 -31.47 -32.71 20.03
CA THR A 514 -32.74 -32.33 19.39
C THR A 514 -33.49 -33.53 18.80
N GLY A 515 -32.79 -34.57 18.36
CA GLY A 515 -33.37 -35.73 17.66
C GLY A 515 -33.70 -36.94 18.54
N SER A 516 -33.21 -37.00 19.78
CA SER A 516 -33.44 -38.12 20.71
C SER A 516 -34.07 -37.66 22.01
N LEU A 517 -35.14 -38.34 22.43
CA LEU A 517 -35.74 -38.18 23.77
C LEU A 517 -35.09 -39.09 24.81
N ASP A 518 -34.17 -39.97 24.41
CA ASP A 518 -33.43 -40.85 25.31
C ASP A 518 -32.13 -40.19 25.79
N VAL A 519 -32.11 -39.84 27.08
CA VAL A 519 -30.95 -39.21 27.75
C VAL A 519 -29.71 -40.07 27.67
N ARG A 520 -29.84 -41.39 27.80
CA ARG A 520 -28.68 -42.28 27.81
C ARG A 520 -28.01 -42.28 26.45
N LEU A 521 -28.81 -42.40 25.38
CA LEU A 521 -28.29 -42.34 24.01
C LEU A 521 -27.59 -41.00 23.73
N THR A 522 -28.20 -39.88 24.14
CA THR A 522 -27.63 -38.54 23.95
C THR A 522 -26.33 -38.37 24.73
N LEU A 523 -26.27 -38.82 25.99
CA LEU A 523 -25.06 -38.78 26.80
C LEU A 523 -23.97 -39.71 26.26
N ASP A 524 -24.31 -40.88 25.70
CA ASP A 524 -23.34 -41.80 25.09
C ASP A 524 -22.68 -41.20 23.85
N ILE A 525 -23.46 -40.51 23.00
CA ILE A 525 -22.94 -39.76 21.86
C ILE A 525 -22.02 -38.64 22.34
N LEU A 526 -22.45 -37.90 23.36
CA LEU A 526 -21.65 -36.83 23.95
C LEU A 526 -20.32 -37.35 24.51
N LEU A 527 -20.34 -38.46 25.27
CA LEU A 527 -19.13 -39.08 25.80
C LEU A 527 -18.20 -39.58 24.70
N ALA A 528 -18.74 -40.05 23.57
CA ALA A 528 -17.92 -40.41 22.40
C ALA A 528 -17.19 -39.19 21.82
N GLN A 529 -17.88 -38.06 21.69
CA GLN A 529 -17.26 -36.81 21.21
C GLN A 529 -16.25 -36.25 22.22
N VAL A 530 -16.59 -36.25 23.53
CA VAL A 530 -15.69 -35.82 24.61
C VAL A 530 -14.38 -36.62 24.59
N THR A 531 -14.45 -37.95 24.53
CA THR A 531 -13.25 -38.79 24.54
C THR A 531 -12.40 -38.61 23.29
N ALA A 532 -13.03 -38.49 22.11
CA ALA A 532 -12.32 -38.29 20.85
C ALA A 532 -11.65 -36.91 20.75
N GLU A 533 -12.39 -35.84 21.02
CA GLU A 533 -11.92 -34.46 20.77
C GLU A 533 -10.99 -33.92 21.87
N LEU A 534 -11.20 -34.34 23.13
CA LEU A 534 -10.30 -33.97 24.24
C LEU A 534 -9.09 -34.90 24.35
N GLY A 535 -9.06 -36.01 23.61
CA GLY A 535 -7.98 -37.00 23.64
C GLY A 535 -7.84 -37.71 24.99
N VAL A 536 -8.94 -37.85 25.74
CA VAL A 536 -8.95 -38.50 27.06
C VAL A 536 -9.32 -39.98 26.94
N ASP A 537 -8.82 -40.79 27.87
CA ASP A 537 -8.99 -42.24 27.84
C ASP A 537 -10.41 -42.69 28.20
N ALA A 538 -11.05 -41.98 29.13
CA ALA A 538 -12.36 -42.31 29.63
C ALA A 538 -13.10 -41.07 30.12
N ALA A 539 -14.42 -41.12 30.09
CA ALA A 539 -15.28 -40.07 30.60
C ALA A 539 -16.61 -40.65 31.11
N ALA A 540 -17.17 -40.05 32.16
CA ALA A 540 -18.43 -40.45 32.77
C ALA A 540 -19.32 -39.26 33.12
N VAL A 541 -20.63 -39.48 33.17
CA VAL A 541 -21.60 -38.49 33.62
C VAL A 541 -22.30 -38.99 34.87
N LEU A 542 -22.26 -38.17 35.93
CA LEU A 542 -23.09 -38.33 37.12
C LEU A 542 -24.25 -37.34 37.06
N LEU A 543 -25.48 -37.80 37.25
CA LEU A 543 -26.66 -36.95 37.29
C LEU A 543 -27.06 -36.65 38.73
N LEU A 544 -27.43 -35.40 39.00
CA LEU A 544 -27.97 -35.00 40.29
C LEU A 544 -29.42 -35.49 40.41
N LYS A 545 -29.72 -36.28 41.43
CA LYS A 545 -31.08 -36.66 41.82
C LYS A 545 -31.66 -35.62 42.78
N PRO A 546 -32.64 -34.79 42.38
CA PRO A 546 -33.18 -33.74 43.22
C PRO A 546 -33.79 -34.26 44.52
N GLU A 547 -34.37 -35.47 44.51
CA GLU A 547 -35.09 -36.05 45.64
C GLU A 547 -34.17 -36.47 46.78
N THR A 548 -32.93 -36.84 46.45
CA THR A 548 -31.96 -37.38 47.42
C THR A 548 -30.72 -36.49 47.56
N VAL A 549 -30.59 -35.47 46.70
CA VAL A 549 -29.43 -34.57 46.61
C VAL A 549 -28.12 -35.35 46.49
N THR A 550 -28.15 -36.42 45.69
CA THR A 550 -26.97 -37.24 45.37
C THR A 550 -26.69 -37.26 43.88
N LEU A 551 -25.42 -37.20 43.51
CA LEU A 551 -24.90 -37.50 42.20
C LEU A 551 -24.87 -39.03 42.01
N GLU A 552 -25.53 -39.53 40.98
CA GLU A 552 -25.60 -40.94 40.65
C GLU A 552 -25.08 -41.19 39.23
N TYR A 553 -24.36 -42.29 39.04
CA TYR A 553 -23.85 -42.68 37.73
C TYR A 553 -24.99 -42.84 36.70
N ALA A 554 -24.84 -42.17 35.55
CA ALA A 554 -25.77 -42.29 34.44
C ALA A 554 -25.18 -43.07 33.28
N THR A 555 -24.00 -42.66 32.80
CA THR A 555 -23.26 -43.37 31.74
C THR A 555 -21.76 -43.07 31.80
N GLY A 556 -20.98 -43.88 31.10
CA GLY A 556 -19.52 -43.86 31.10
C GLY A 556 -18.94 -44.60 29.90
N ARG A 557 -17.80 -44.12 29.40
CA ARG A 557 -17.09 -44.63 28.22
C ARG A 557 -15.59 -44.69 28.49
N GLY A 558 -14.90 -45.72 27.98
CA GLY A 558 -13.43 -45.83 28.04
C GLY A 558 -12.85 -46.52 29.29
N PHE A 559 -13.72 -46.96 30.20
CA PHE A 559 -13.36 -47.75 31.39
C PHE A 559 -13.12 -49.22 31.02
N ARG A 560 -12.14 -49.85 31.68
CA ARG A 560 -11.80 -51.28 31.56
C ARG A 560 -12.57 -52.15 32.56
N THR A 561 -13.14 -51.53 33.59
CA THR A 561 -13.86 -52.14 34.70
C THR A 561 -15.22 -51.47 34.90
N GLU A 562 -16.03 -51.98 35.84
CA GLU A 562 -17.30 -51.37 36.23
C GLU A 562 -17.17 -50.40 37.43
N ALA A 563 -15.97 -49.87 37.70
CA ALA A 563 -15.63 -49.11 38.90
C ALA A 563 -16.62 -47.98 39.26
N LEU A 564 -17.22 -47.32 38.25
CA LEU A 564 -18.12 -46.19 38.47
C LEU A 564 -19.62 -46.52 38.42
N LYS A 565 -20.02 -47.73 38.02
CA LYS A 565 -21.46 -48.05 37.79
C LYS A 565 -22.33 -47.93 39.05
N HIS A 566 -21.72 -48.06 40.22
CA HIS A 566 -22.40 -47.98 41.52
C HIS A 566 -22.09 -46.70 42.29
N THR A 567 -21.49 -45.70 41.64
CA THR A 567 -21.13 -44.43 42.28
C THR A 567 -22.37 -43.65 42.69
N ARG A 568 -22.44 -43.31 43.98
CA ARG A 568 -23.43 -42.42 44.57
C ARG A 568 -22.74 -41.48 45.55
N LEU A 569 -22.76 -40.18 45.27
CA LEU A 569 -22.02 -39.16 46.03
C LEU A 569 -22.95 -38.03 46.47
N ARG A 570 -22.78 -37.50 47.69
CA ARG A 570 -23.43 -36.24 48.07
C ARG A 570 -22.69 -35.05 47.48
N LEU A 571 -23.34 -33.89 47.44
CA LEU A 571 -22.65 -32.64 47.11
C LEU A 571 -21.55 -32.35 48.14
N GLY A 572 -20.36 -31.97 47.66
CA GLY A 572 -19.13 -31.83 48.45
C GLY A 572 -18.39 -33.14 48.74
N GLU A 573 -18.98 -34.30 48.42
CA GLU A 573 -18.34 -35.60 48.64
C GLU A 573 -17.50 -36.02 47.42
N GLY A 574 -16.21 -36.25 47.67
CA GLY A 574 -15.25 -36.53 46.62
C GLY A 574 -15.11 -35.42 45.59
N HIS A 575 -14.34 -35.67 44.53
CA HIS A 575 -13.98 -34.59 43.59
C HIS A 575 -15.14 -34.19 42.67
N ALA A 576 -15.96 -35.15 42.24
CA ALA A 576 -17.18 -34.84 41.50
C ALA A 576 -18.19 -34.07 42.37
N GLY A 577 -18.43 -34.50 43.61
CA GLY A 577 -19.29 -33.77 44.53
C GLY A 577 -18.77 -32.37 44.85
N GLN A 578 -17.46 -32.19 44.97
CA GLN A 578 -16.83 -30.88 45.16
C GLN A 578 -16.99 -29.98 43.92
N ALA A 579 -16.79 -30.50 42.71
CA ALA A 579 -17.01 -29.75 41.47
C ALA A 579 -18.46 -29.26 41.35
N ALA A 580 -19.42 -30.11 41.72
CA ALA A 580 -20.84 -29.74 41.77
C ALA A 580 -21.11 -28.65 42.84
N LEU A 581 -20.57 -28.78 44.05
CA LEU A 581 -20.79 -27.83 45.13
C LEU A 581 -20.18 -26.45 44.82
N GLU A 582 -18.94 -26.43 44.34
CA GLU A 582 -18.19 -25.20 44.07
C GLU A 582 -18.49 -24.59 42.70
N ARG A 583 -19.22 -25.31 41.83
CA ARG A 583 -19.61 -24.87 40.47
C ARG A 583 -18.42 -24.47 39.60
N ARG A 584 -17.29 -25.15 39.77
CA ARG A 584 -16.07 -24.97 38.98
C ARG A 584 -15.43 -26.30 38.64
N VAL A 585 -14.56 -26.29 37.63
CA VAL A 585 -13.77 -27.46 37.28
C VAL A 585 -12.81 -27.80 38.44
N VAL A 586 -12.83 -29.05 38.87
CA VAL A 586 -11.87 -29.63 39.82
C VAL A 586 -10.94 -30.54 39.04
N HIS A 587 -9.63 -30.43 39.25
CA HIS A 587 -8.65 -31.26 38.56
C HIS A 587 -7.65 -31.86 39.56
N ILE A 588 -7.09 -33.01 39.19
CA ILE A 588 -6.01 -33.68 39.91
C ILE A 588 -4.95 -34.04 38.88
N ALA A 589 -3.74 -33.50 39.04
CA ALA A 589 -2.63 -33.74 38.13
C ALA A 589 -2.05 -35.16 38.27
N ASP A 590 -2.06 -35.72 39.48
CA ASP A 590 -1.60 -37.07 39.77
C ASP A 590 -2.50 -37.76 40.81
N LEU A 591 -3.37 -38.65 40.33
CA LEU A 591 -4.25 -39.51 41.12
C LEU A 591 -3.47 -40.41 42.10
N ALA A 592 -2.16 -40.62 41.91
CA ALA A 592 -1.32 -41.46 42.75
C ALA A 592 -0.73 -40.75 43.99
N GLN A 593 -0.66 -39.42 44.00
CA GLN A 593 0.03 -38.65 45.05
C GLN A 593 -0.89 -38.04 46.11
N GLU A 594 -2.20 -37.90 45.85
CA GLU A 594 -3.15 -37.35 46.82
C GLU A 594 -3.88 -38.42 47.64
N ALA A 595 -4.21 -38.10 48.90
CA ALA A 595 -5.18 -38.85 49.72
C ALA A 595 -6.61 -38.57 49.20
N ASN A 596 -6.89 -39.00 47.98
CA ASN A 596 -8.13 -38.70 47.27
C ASN A 596 -9.21 -39.76 47.53
N SER A 597 -10.47 -39.31 47.48
CA SER A 597 -11.68 -40.14 47.64
C SER A 597 -11.81 -41.22 46.55
N LEU A 598 -11.32 -40.93 45.34
CA LEU A 598 -11.34 -41.82 44.19
C LEU A 598 -10.51 -43.09 44.39
N ARG A 599 -9.40 -43.05 45.15
CA ARG A 599 -8.63 -44.25 45.50
C ARG A 599 -9.40 -45.26 46.36
N ARG A 600 -10.44 -44.83 47.06
CA ARG A 600 -11.30 -45.71 47.87
C ARG A 600 -12.41 -46.36 47.05
N ALA A 601 -12.62 -45.94 45.80
CA ALA A 601 -13.60 -46.55 44.91
C ALA A 601 -13.12 -47.95 44.48
N PRO A 602 -13.96 -49.00 44.61
CA PRO A 602 -13.61 -50.35 44.17
C PRO A 602 -13.24 -50.36 42.67
N LEU A 603 -12.23 -51.15 42.30
CA LEU A 603 -11.79 -51.39 40.90
C LEU A 603 -11.16 -50.18 40.17
N LEU A 604 -11.25 -48.96 40.70
CA LEU A 604 -10.62 -47.78 40.08
C LEU A 604 -9.08 -47.86 39.97
N PRO A 605 -8.35 -48.45 40.95
CA PRO A 605 -6.90 -48.67 40.81
C PRO A 605 -6.51 -49.56 39.62
N ASP A 606 -7.38 -50.49 39.20
CA ASP A 606 -7.12 -51.41 38.08
C ASP A 606 -7.19 -50.70 36.71
N GLU A 607 -7.80 -49.51 36.66
CA GLU A 607 -7.88 -48.68 35.44
C GLU A 607 -6.55 -48.00 35.07
N ARG A 608 -5.69 -47.78 36.07
CA ARG A 608 -4.39 -47.08 35.96
C ARG A 608 -4.51 -45.64 35.42
N PHE A 609 -5.52 -44.90 35.86
CA PHE A 609 -5.63 -43.46 35.56
C PHE A 609 -4.60 -42.64 36.34
N VAL A 610 -4.10 -41.58 35.72
CA VAL A 610 -3.11 -40.65 36.26
C VAL A 610 -3.71 -39.25 36.44
N ALA A 611 -4.39 -38.72 35.42
CA ALA A 611 -5.01 -37.41 35.48
C ALA A 611 -6.55 -37.50 35.55
N TYR A 612 -7.16 -36.55 36.26
CA TYR A 612 -8.61 -36.48 36.45
C TYR A 612 -9.12 -35.04 36.37
N TYR A 613 -10.28 -34.86 35.72
CA TYR A 613 -11.03 -33.60 35.68
C TYR A 613 -12.50 -33.86 35.96
N ALA A 614 -13.13 -33.01 36.76
CA ALA A 614 -14.57 -32.96 36.93
C ALA A 614 -15.10 -31.57 36.59
N ALA A 615 -15.97 -31.51 35.57
CA ALA A 615 -16.65 -30.30 35.15
C ALA A 615 -18.12 -30.36 35.61
N PRO A 616 -18.63 -29.35 36.34
CA PRO A 616 -20.04 -29.32 36.72
C PRO A 616 -20.91 -29.07 35.48
N LEU A 617 -22.02 -29.81 35.39
CA LEU A 617 -23.04 -29.62 34.37
C LEU A 617 -24.07 -28.64 34.90
N ILE A 618 -24.09 -27.42 34.37
CA ILE A 618 -24.93 -26.32 34.87
C ILE A 618 -25.92 -25.89 33.79
N ALA A 619 -27.21 -26.05 34.08
CA ALA A 619 -28.30 -25.56 33.24
C ALA A 619 -29.11 -24.53 34.03
N LYS A 620 -29.38 -23.36 33.42
CA LYS A 620 -30.17 -22.27 34.03
C LYS A 620 -29.69 -21.88 35.45
N GLY A 621 -28.38 -21.90 35.69
CA GLY A 621 -27.76 -21.56 36.97
C GLY A 621 -27.84 -22.65 38.05
N SER A 622 -28.40 -23.82 37.74
CA SER A 622 -28.51 -24.98 38.63
C SER A 622 -27.63 -26.13 38.15
N VAL A 623 -27.01 -26.85 39.10
CA VAL A 623 -26.20 -28.03 38.77
C VAL A 623 -27.15 -29.20 38.51
N VAL A 624 -27.06 -29.78 37.31
CA VAL A 624 -27.85 -30.96 36.91
C VAL A 624 -27.01 -32.24 36.95
N GLY A 625 -25.69 -32.13 37.06
CA GLY A 625 -24.78 -33.28 37.10
C GLY A 625 -23.30 -32.86 37.08
N VAL A 626 -22.44 -33.83 36.82
CA VAL A 626 -20.98 -33.66 36.67
C VAL A 626 -20.49 -34.54 35.52
N LEU A 627 -19.64 -33.98 34.66
CA LEU A 627 -18.85 -34.71 33.66
C LEU A 627 -17.46 -34.96 34.23
N GLU A 628 -17.11 -36.23 34.40
CA GLU A 628 -15.80 -36.69 34.85
C GLU A 628 -14.97 -37.15 33.65
N LEU A 629 -13.70 -36.78 33.62
CA LEU A 629 -12.72 -37.19 32.60
C LEU A 629 -11.52 -37.84 33.27
N PHE A 630 -10.98 -38.86 32.62
CA PHE A 630 -9.85 -39.64 33.12
C PHE A 630 -8.83 -39.88 32.00
N HIS A 631 -7.55 -39.77 32.33
CA HIS A 631 -6.45 -40.06 31.40
C HIS A 631 -5.36 -40.88 32.07
N ARG A 632 -4.76 -41.83 31.35
CA ARG A 632 -3.75 -42.79 31.85
C ARG A 632 -2.32 -42.26 31.77
N ALA A 633 -2.14 -41.06 31.25
CA ALA A 633 -0.88 -40.30 31.26
C ALA A 633 -1.09 -38.94 31.94
N PRO A 634 0.01 -38.25 32.35
CA PRO A 634 -0.10 -36.87 32.82
C PRO A 634 -0.74 -35.98 31.74
N LEU A 635 -1.76 -35.22 32.13
CA LEU A 635 -2.45 -34.28 31.25
C LEU A 635 -2.23 -32.87 31.79
N ASN A 636 -1.60 -32.00 31.00
CA ASN A 636 -1.43 -30.59 31.33
C ASN A 636 -2.10 -29.71 30.25
N PRO A 637 -3.43 -29.53 30.34
CA PRO A 637 -4.19 -28.86 29.31
C PRO A 637 -3.93 -27.35 29.30
N GLY A 638 -3.83 -26.78 28.10
CA GLY A 638 -3.83 -25.33 27.91
C GLY A 638 -5.24 -24.71 28.09
N HIS A 639 -5.32 -23.39 27.96
CA HIS A 639 -6.56 -22.63 28.10
C HIS A 639 -7.66 -23.12 27.15
N ASP A 640 -7.34 -23.29 25.87
CA ASP A 640 -8.28 -23.70 24.82
C ASP A 640 -8.91 -25.07 25.10
N TRP A 641 -8.18 -25.98 25.74
CA TRP A 641 -8.70 -27.31 26.10
C TRP A 641 -9.72 -27.20 27.24
N LEU A 642 -9.45 -26.36 28.24
CA LEU A 642 -10.37 -26.12 29.37
C LEU A 642 -11.65 -25.41 28.93
N GLU A 643 -11.54 -24.43 28.03
CA GLU A 643 -12.69 -23.73 27.45
C GLU A 643 -13.58 -24.70 26.64
N PHE A 644 -12.95 -25.58 25.86
CA PHE A 644 -13.69 -26.57 25.09
C PHE A 644 -14.37 -27.62 25.99
N LEU A 645 -13.72 -28.07 27.06
CA LEU A 645 -14.35 -28.91 28.10
C LEU A 645 -15.59 -28.23 28.70
N GLN A 646 -15.49 -26.95 29.06
CA GLN A 646 -16.62 -26.19 29.60
C GLN A 646 -17.77 -26.09 28.60
N THR A 647 -17.47 -25.93 27.31
CA THR A 647 -18.48 -25.91 26.25
C THR A 647 -19.20 -27.25 26.14
N LEU A 648 -18.45 -28.37 26.15
CA LEU A 648 -19.02 -29.72 26.15
C LEU A 648 -19.87 -29.99 27.41
N ALA A 649 -19.41 -29.54 28.58
CA ALA A 649 -20.18 -29.61 29.82
C ALA A 649 -21.47 -28.78 29.74
N GLY A 650 -21.43 -27.59 29.13
CA GLY A 650 -22.61 -26.78 28.87
C GLY A 650 -23.63 -27.51 27.99
N GLN A 651 -23.18 -28.13 26.90
CA GLN A 651 -24.05 -28.91 26.01
C GLN A 651 -24.65 -30.14 26.70
N ALA A 652 -23.85 -30.85 27.50
CA ALA A 652 -24.34 -31.95 28.33
C ALA A 652 -25.43 -31.49 29.30
N ALA A 653 -25.22 -30.34 29.96
CA ALA A 653 -26.19 -29.79 30.89
C ALA A 653 -27.52 -29.43 30.21
N ILE A 654 -27.47 -28.84 29.02
CA ILE A 654 -28.66 -28.53 28.20
C ILE A 654 -29.40 -29.81 27.81
N ALA A 655 -28.67 -30.85 27.37
CA ALA A 655 -29.24 -32.15 27.03
C ALA A 655 -30.03 -32.76 28.20
N ILE A 656 -29.42 -32.73 29.40
CA ILE A 656 -30.00 -33.28 30.62
C ILE A 656 -31.23 -32.47 31.05
N ASP A 657 -31.16 -31.14 31.03
CA ASP A 657 -32.29 -30.26 31.40
C ASP A 657 -33.48 -30.48 30.45
N ASN A 658 -33.24 -30.52 29.14
CA ASN A 658 -34.29 -30.74 28.14
C ASN A 658 -35.00 -32.08 28.35
N ALA A 659 -34.25 -33.15 28.59
CA ALA A 659 -34.86 -34.45 28.77
C ALA A 659 -35.55 -34.62 30.13
N ALA A 660 -35.05 -33.96 31.18
CA ALA A 660 -35.74 -33.88 32.46
C ALA A 660 -37.08 -33.14 32.33
N LEU A 661 -37.11 -32.01 31.59
CA LEU A 661 -38.33 -31.26 31.30
C LEU A 661 -39.35 -32.12 30.55
N PHE A 662 -38.92 -32.83 29.51
CA PHE A 662 -39.79 -33.71 28.75
C PHE A 662 -40.37 -34.84 29.61
N SER A 663 -39.53 -35.50 30.41
CA SER A 663 -39.95 -36.58 31.31
C SER A 663 -40.98 -36.08 32.35
N ASN A 664 -40.76 -34.89 32.89
CA ASN A 664 -41.69 -34.26 33.83
C ASN A 664 -43.02 -33.88 33.17
N LEU A 665 -42.97 -33.36 31.94
CA LEU A 665 -44.18 -33.06 31.16
C LEU A 665 -45.00 -34.32 30.88
N GLN A 666 -44.34 -35.40 30.46
CA GLN A 666 -45.00 -36.67 30.18
C GLN A 666 -45.66 -37.25 31.44
N ARG A 667 -44.94 -37.25 32.57
CA ARG A 667 -45.50 -37.68 33.87
C ARG A 667 -46.72 -36.85 34.26
N SER A 668 -46.61 -35.52 34.17
CA SER A 668 -47.71 -34.61 34.51
C SER A 668 -48.93 -34.81 33.61
N LYS A 669 -48.72 -35.08 32.32
CA LYS A 669 -49.79 -35.43 31.37
C LYS A 669 -50.49 -36.74 31.77
N ASP A 670 -49.73 -37.76 32.14
CA ASP A 670 -50.27 -39.06 32.52
C ASP A 670 -51.04 -38.98 33.86
N GLU A 671 -50.51 -38.26 34.84
CA GLU A 671 -51.19 -37.96 36.11
C GLU A 671 -52.51 -37.20 35.88
N LEU A 672 -52.51 -36.20 34.99
CA LEU A 672 -53.69 -35.42 34.66
C LEU A 672 -54.76 -36.28 33.96
N ALA A 673 -54.36 -37.14 33.02
CA ALA A 673 -55.27 -38.05 32.34
C ALA A 673 -55.95 -39.01 33.33
N LEU A 674 -55.16 -39.59 34.26
CA LEU A 674 -55.68 -40.46 35.31
C LEU A 674 -56.65 -39.72 36.24
N ALA A 675 -56.31 -38.50 36.66
CA ALA A 675 -57.17 -37.68 37.51
C ALA A 675 -58.51 -37.36 36.84
N TYR A 676 -58.50 -37.05 35.54
CA TYR A 676 -59.73 -36.84 34.78
C TYR A 676 -60.59 -38.09 34.69
N ASP A 677 -60.02 -39.23 34.27
CA ASP A 677 -60.80 -40.46 34.12
C ASP A 677 -61.38 -40.92 35.47
N THR A 678 -60.63 -40.78 36.56
CA THR A 678 -61.12 -41.07 37.93
C THR A 678 -62.26 -40.14 38.34
N THR A 679 -62.20 -38.85 37.96
CA THR A 679 -63.27 -37.88 38.24
C THR A 679 -64.56 -38.23 37.49
N LEU A 680 -64.45 -38.65 36.22
CA LEU A 680 -65.60 -39.05 35.41
C LEU A 680 -66.27 -40.31 35.96
N GLU A 681 -65.48 -41.32 36.38
CA GLU A 681 -66.02 -42.49 37.08
C GLU A 681 -66.71 -42.11 38.39
N GLY A 682 -66.18 -41.12 39.12
CA GLY A 682 -66.84 -40.56 40.31
C GLY A 682 -68.20 -39.94 40.01
N TRP A 683 -68.32 -39.16 38.92
CA TRP A 683 -69.60 -38.58 38.50
C TRP A 683 -70.61 -39.64 38.06
N SER A 684 -70.15 -40.65 37.31
CA SER A 684 -70.97 -41.80 36.94
C SER A 684 -71.53 -42.53 38.17
N ARG A 685 -70.68 -42.84 39.16
CA ARG A 685 -71.12 -43.47 40.42
C ARG A 685 -72.11 -42.60 41.21
N ALA A 686 -71.90 -41.29 41.23
CA ALA A 686 -72.82 -40.37 41.91
C ALA A 686 -74.20 -40.35 41.26
N LEU A 687 -74.27 -40.50 39.93
CA LEU A 687 -75.53 -40.63 39.19
C LEU A 687 -76.23 -41.95 39.50
N ASP A 688 -75.52 -43.08 39.44
CA ASP A 688 -76.05 -44.42 39.75
C ASP A 688 -76.71 -44.45 41.15
N LEU A 689 -76.06 -43.82 42.15
CA LEU A 689 -76.60 -43.68 43.51
C LEU A 689 -77.91 -42.87 43.56
N ARG A 690 -78.08 -41.89 42.69
CA ARG A 690 -79.27 -41.03 42.63
C ARG A 690 -80.42 -41.70 41.87
N ASP A 691 -80.15 -42.31 40.71
CA ASP A 691 -81.16 -42.89 39.83
C ASP A 691 -81.64 -44.28 40.29
N LYS A 692 -80.96 -44.88 41.28
CA LYS A 692 -81.22 -46.25 41.78
C LYS A 692 -81.17 -47.32 40.69
N GLU A 693 -80.38 -47.09 39.64
CA GLU A 693 -80.06 -48.15 38.68
C GLU A 693 -79.22 -49.25 39.34
N THR A 694 -79.14 -50.43 38.71
CA THR A 694 -78.36 -51.54 39.26
C THR A 694 -76.89 -51.15 39.36
N GLU A 695 -76.27 -51.43 40.51
CA GLU A 695 -74.86 -51.20 40.74
C GLU A 695 -74.00 -51.82 39.62
N GLY A 696 -73.12 -51.01 39.03
CA GLY A 696 -72.22 -51.42 37.95
C GLY A 696 -72.82 -51.46 36.54
N HIS A 697 -74.08 -51.05 36.32
CA HIS A 697 -74.67 -50.95 34.97
C HIS A 697 -73.80 -50.10 34.03
N THR A 698 -73.50 -48.87 34.46
CA THR A 698 -72.76 -47.89 33.66
C THR A 698 -71.37 -48.40 33.25
N GLN A 699 -70.71 -49.19 34.12
CA GLN A 699 -69.42 -49.82 33.81
C GLN A 699 -69.55 -50.95 32.79
N ARG A 700 -70.53 -51.86 32.96
CA ARG A 700 -70.77 -52.97 32.03
C ARG A 700 -71.11 -52.49 30.63
N VAL A 701 -71.98 -51.48 30.52
CA VAL A 701 -72.35 -50.87 29.25
C VAL A 701 -71.15 -50.20 28.60
N ALA A 702 -70.33 -49.45 29.36
CA ALA A 702 -69.12 -48.83 28.82
C ALA A 702 -68.12 -49.86 28.29
N GLU A 703 -67.84 -50.93 29.04
CA GLU A 703 -66.92 -52.00 28.62
C GLU A 703 -67.39 -52.74 27.37
N MET A 704 -68.68 -53.10 27.32
CA MET A 704 -69.25 -53.77 26.15
C MET A 704 -69.31 -52.84 24.93
N THR A 705 -69.59 -51.55 25.14
CA THR A 705 -69.56 -50.53 24.07
C THR A 705 -68.17 -50.42 23.46
N ILE A 706 -67.10 -50.40 24.27
CA ILE A 706 -65.72 -50.38 23.76
C ILE A 706 -65.40 -51.65 22.98
N ARG A 707 -65.80 -52.83 23.50
CA ARG A 707 -65.58 -54.11 22.80
C ARG A 707 -66.24 -54.11 21.42
N LEU A 708 -67.48 -53.67 21.33
CA LEU A 708 -68.22 -53.58 20.07
C LEU A 708 -67.61 -52.52 19.15
N ALA A 709 -67.29 -51.33 19.66
CA ALA A 709 -66.67 -50.25 18.89
C ALA A 709 -65.32 -50.68 18.28
N ARG A 710 -64.50 -51.41 19.04
CA ARG A 710 -63.24 -51.99 18.53
C ARG A 710 -63.49 -53.02 17.43
N ALA A 711 -64.50 -53.89 17.59
CA ALA A 711 -64.89 -54.86 16.56
C ALA A 711 -65.44 -54.18 15.28
N MET A 712 -66.00 -52.97 15.41
CA MET A 712 -66.45 -52.15 14.29
C MET A 712 -65.34 -51.31 13.64
N GLY A 713 -64.09 -51.41 14.12
CA GLY A 713 -62.92 -50.79 13.51
C GLY A 713 -62.59 -49.37 14.00
N MET A 714 -63.16 -48.91 15.13
CA MET A 714 -62.77 -47.63 15.74
C MET A 714 -61.35 -47.72 16.32
N ASN A 715 -60.56 -46.65 16.17
CA ASN A 715 -59.17 -46.62 16.63
C ASN A 715 -59.08 -46.33 18.14
N GLU A 716 -57.95 -46.65 18.77
CA GLU A 716 -57.77 -46.50 20.23
C GLU A 716 -57.95 -45.05 20.72
N ALA A 717 -57.63 -44.03 19.91
CA ALA A 717 -57.84 -42.64 20.30
C ALA A 717 -59.35 -42.29 20.37
N GLU A 718 -60.16 -42.83 19.45
CA GLU A 718 -61.62 -42.67 19.48
C GLU A 718 -62.25 -43.45 20.63
N LEU A 719 -61.75 -44.65 20.94
CA LEU A 719 -62.27 -45.50 22.02
C LEU A 719 -62.19 -44.83 23.40
N VAL A 720 -61.20 -43.98 23.64
CA VAL A 720 -61.12 -43.17 24.86
C VAL A 720 -62.36 -42.28 25.03
N HIS A 721 -62.82 -41.66 23.95
CA HIS A 721 -63.99 -40.78 23.96
C HIS A 721 -65.30 -41.56 24.00
N VAL A 722 -65.37 -42.72 23.32
CA VAL A 722 -66.50 -43.66 23.43
C VAL A 722 -66.68 -44.13 24.87
N ARG A 723 -65.59 -44.51 25.56
CA ARG A 723 -65.63 -44.90 26.98
C ARG A 723 -66.19 -43.78 27.85
N ARG A 724 -65.70 -42.56 27.69
CA ARG A 724 -66.17 -41.40 28.47
C ARG A 724 -67.63 -41.07 28.19
N GLY A 725 -68.05 -41.11 26.93
CA GLY A 725 -69.43 -40.87 26.53
C GLY A 725 -70.37 -41.93 27.11
N ALA A 726 -69.96 -43.20 27.10
CA ALA A 726 -70.71 -44.30 27.68
C ALA A 726 -70.83 -44.18 29.22
N LEU A 727 -69.75 -43.80 29.92
CA LEU A 727 -69.79 -43.57 31.37
C LEU A 727 -70.72 -42.40 31.77
N LEU A 728 -70.88 -41.42 30.88
CA LEU A 728 -71.63 -40.20 31.15
C LEU A 728 -72.98 -40.14 30.41
N HIS A 729 -73.42 -41.23 29.77
CA HIS A 729 -74.57 -41.20 28.85
C HIS A 729 -75.83 -40.61 29.50
N ASP A 730 -76.05 -40.94 30.77
CA ASP A 730 -77.21 -40.50 31.54
C ASP A 730 -76.95 -39.32 32.47
N ILE A 731 -75.78 -38.67 32.41
CA ILE A 731 -75.41 -37.58 33.34
C ILE A 731 -76.44 -36.44 33.36
N GLY A 732 -77.14 -36.22 32.26
CA GLY A 732 -78.19 -35.22 32.16
C GLY A 732 -79.45 -35.54 32.96
N LYS A 733 -79.65 -36.78 33.43
CA LYS A 733 -80.72 -37.11 34.40
C LYS A 733 -80.56 -36.31 35.69
N MET A 734 -79.37 -35.77 35.95
CA MET A 734 -79.15 -34.82 37.03
C MET A 734 -80.08 -33.59 36.96
N GLY A 735 -80.44 -33.14 35.75
CA GLY A 735 -81.38 -32.04 35.52
C GLY A 735 -82.86 -32.42 35.63
N VAL A 736 -83.20 -33.71 35.75
CA VAL A 736 -84.58 -34.18 35.86
C VAL A 736 -85.04 -34.10 37.32
N PRO A 737 -86.23 -33.50 37.62
CA PRO A 737 -86.75 -33.43 38.98
C PRO A 737 -86.97 -34.81 39.61
N ASN A 738 -86.69 -34.95 40.91
CA ASN A 738 -86.85 -36.23 41.64
C ASN A 738 -88.29 -36.76 41.62
N SER A 739 -89.30 -35.89 41.53
CA SER A 739 -90.71 -36.30 41.40
C SER A 739 -91.01 -37.05 40.10
N ILE A 740 -90.15 -36.90 39.08
CA ILE A 740 -90.23 -37.60 37.80
C ILE A 740 -89.24 -38.77 37.80
N LEU A 741 -87.99 -38.52 38.17
CA LEU A 741 -86.91 -39.54 38.11
C LEU A 741 -87.19 -40.75 39.03
N LEU A 742 -87.70 -40.51 40.24
CA LEU A 742 -87.92 -41.54 41.27
C LEU A 742 -89.39 -41.95 41.41
N LYS A 743 -90.24 -41.64 40.42
CA LYS A 743 -91.67 -41.92 40.48
C LYS A 743 -91.93 -43.44 40.46
N PRO A 744 -92.70 -44.00 41.43
CA PRO A 744 -92.95 -45.44 41.51
C PRO A 744 -94.09 -45.95 40.58
N ASP A 745 -94.66 -45.07 39.74
CA ASP A 745 -95.76 -45.36 38.80
C ASP A 745 -95.41 -44.80 37.40
N LYS A 746 -96.18 -45.15 36.37
CA LYS A 746 -95.93 -44.70 34.99
C LYS A 746 -95.90 -43.17 34.89
N LEU A 747 -94.94 -42.66 34.11
CA LEU A 747 -94.88 -41.25 33.77
C LEU A 747 -96.04 -40.87 32.85
N THR A 748 -96.63 -39.71 33.09
CA THR A 748 -97.59 -39.05 32.20
C THR A 748 -96.88 -38.50 30.96
N ASP A 749 -97.61 -38.15 29.90
CA ASP A 749 -97.01 -37.60 28.67
C ASP A 749 -96.22 -36.31 28.92
N GLU A 750 -96.67 -35.46 29.84
CA GLU A 750 -95.95 -34.23 30.23
C GLU A 750 -94.68 -34.51 31.04
N GLU A 751 -94.70 -35.54 31.89
CA GLU A 751 -93.50 -36.00 32.61
C GLU A 751 -92.50 -36.65 31.65
N TRP A 752 -92.97 -37.41 30.66
CA TRP A 752 -92.15 -37.98 29.60
C TRP A 752 -91.47 -36.91 28.75
N LYS A 753 -92.15 -35.79 28.43
CA LYS A 753 -91.51 -34.65 27.74
C LYS A 753 -90.31 -34.13 28.52
N LYS A 754 -90.40 -34.05 29.86
CA LYS A 754 -89.28 -33.63 30.73
C LYS A 754 -88.20 -34.69 30.85
N MET A 755 -88.56 -35.98 30.95
CA MET A 755 -87.59 -37.08 30.98
C MET A 755 -86.74 -37.12 29.71
N ARG A 756 -87.35 -36.88 28.53
CA ARG A 756 -86.65 -36.85 27.23
C ARG A 756 -85.69 -35.67 27.05
N LEU A 757 -85.64 -34.71 27.99
CA LEU A 757 -84.66 -33.63 27.96
C LEU A 757 -83.31 -34.01 28.56
N HIS A 758 -83.17 -35.17 29.22
CA HIS A 758 -81.89 -35.52 29.83
C HIS A 758 -80.72 -35.62 28.83
N PRO A 759 -80.87 -36.04 27.55
CA PRO A 759 -79.76 -35.95 26.60
C PRO A 759 -79.36 -34.50 26.30
N VAL A 760 -80.34 -33.58 26.25
CA VAL A 760 -80.10 -32.13 26.09
C VAL A 760 -79.36 -31.58 27.31
N TYR A 761 -79.77 -31.94 28.53
CA TYR A 761 -79.07 -31.54 29.74
C TYR A 761 -77.65 -32.10 29.81
N ALA A 762 -77.43 -33.33 29.32
CA ALA A 762 -76.09 -33.89 29.20
C ALA A 762 -75.23 -33.07 28.22
N TYR A 763 -75.79 -32.72 27.06
CA TYR A 763 -75.11 -31.85 26.09
C TYR A 763 -74.78 -30.46 26.68
N ASP A 764 -75.75 -29.81 27.33
CA ASP A 764 -75.56 -28.48 27.93
C ASP A 764 -74.52 -28.49 29.06
N LEU A 765 -74.46 -29.59 29.83
CA LEU A 765 -73.49 -29.76 30.91
C LEU A 765 -72.07 -30.04 30.40
N LEU A 766 -71.94 -30.87 29.37
CA LEU A 766 -70.64 -31.39 28.91
C LEU A 766 -70.02 -30.55 27.78
N SER A 767 -70.83 -29.91 26.92
CA SER A 767 -70.33 -29.12 25.78
C SER A 767 -69.46 -27.91 26.14
N PRO A 768 -69.61 -27.23 27.29
CA PRO A 768 -68.70 -26.18 27.71
C PRO A 768 -67.29 -26.69 28.07
N ILE A 769 -67.12 -27.99 28.35
CA ILE A 769 -65.85 -28.60 28.77
C ILE A 769 -65.11 -29.11 27.52
N PRO A 770 -64.04 -28.45 27.04
CA PRO A 770 -63.42 -28.79 25.75
C PRO A 770 -62.94 -30.25 25.66
N TYR A 771 -62.42 -30.78 26.76
CA TYR A 771 -61.93 -32.15 26.86
C TYR A 771 -63.01 -33.24 26.67
N LEU A 772 -64.28 -32.91 26.94
CA LEU A 772 -65.41 -33.85 26.86
C LEU A 772 -66.24 -33.69 25.57
N ARG A 773 -66.00 -32.65 24.77
CA ARG A 773 -66.73 -32.44 23.50
C ARG A 773 -66.70 -33.65 22.57
N PRO A 774 -65.56 -34.34 22.33
CA PRO A 774 -65.55 -35.52 21.46
C PRO A 774 -66.32 -36.72 22.02
N ALA A 775 -66.70 -36.70 23.31
CA ALA A 775 -67.47 -37.75 23.96
C ALA A 775 -68.98 -37.49 23.95
N LEU A 776 -69.44 -36.36 23.40
CA LEU A 776 -70.85 -35.91 23.44
C LEU A 776 -71.80 -36.78 22.62
N ASP A 777 -71.30 -37.48 21.61
CA ASP A 777 -72.12 -38.29 20.71
C ASP A 777 -73.06 -39.23 21.47
N ILE A 778 -72.54 -39.91 22.49
CA ILE A 778 -73.31 -40.89 23.27
C ILE A 778 -74.29 -40.20 24.21
N PRO A 779 -73.89 -39.30 25.15
CA PRO A 779 -74.84 -38.65 26.04
C PRO A 779 -75.94 -37.87 25.31
N TYR A 780 -75.65 -37.29 24.15
CA TYR A 780 -76.63 -36.53 23.39
C TYR A 780 -77.49 -37.40 22.45
N GLY A 781 -76.94 -38.49 21.92
CA GLY A 781 -77.55 -39.27 20.83
C GLY A 781 -77.97 -40.71 21.16
N HIS A 782 -77.74 -41.21 22.38
CA HIS A 782 -78.00 -42.62 22.71
C HIS A 782 -79.49 -43.04 22.65
N HIS A 783 -80.41 -42.08 22.58
CA HIS A 783 -81.84 -42.33 22.40
C HIS A 783 -82.36 -42.05 20.98
N GLU A 784 -81.47 -41.73 20.05
CA GLU A 784 -81.79 -41.69 18.63
C GLU A 784 -82.06 -43.10 18.11
N LYS A 785 -82.95 -43.22 17.12
CA LYS A 785 -83.34 -44.50 16.52
C LYS A 785 -83.04 -44.48 15.04
N TRP A 786 -82.60 -45.62 14.50
CA TRP A 786 -82.20 -45.73 13.10
C TRP A 786 -83.26 -45.22 12.10
N ASP A 787 -84.55 -45.40 12.41
CA ASP A 787 -85.67 -44.95 11.59
C ASP A 787 -86.03 -43.44 11.69
N GLY A 788 -85.42 -42.72 12.64
CA GLY A 788 -85.69 -41.30 12.91
C GLY A 788 -86.78 -41.03 13.95
N THR A 789 -87.33 -42.06 14.60
CA THR A 789 -88.37 -41.90 15.64
C THR A 789 -87.82 -41.66 17.06
N GLY A 790 -86.50 -41.50 17.17
CA GLY A 790 -85.78 -41.23 18.42
C GLY A 790 -85.81 -39.76 18.86
N TYR A 791 -85.01 -39.46 19.89
CA TYR A 791 -84.87 -38.12 20.47
C TYR A 791 -83.42 -37.92 20.96
N PRO A 792 -82.93 -36.68 21.18
CA PRO A 792 -83.65 -35.39 21.16
C PRO A 792 -83.76 -34.69 19.80
N GLN A 793 -82.97 -35.11 18.80
CA GLN A 793 -82.86 -34.43 17.50
C GLN A 793 -83.68 -35.12 16.41
N GLY A 794 -84.03 -36.40 16.56
CA GLY A 794 -84.77 -37.16 15.54
C GLY A 794 -83.88 -37.49 14.33
N LEU A 795 -82.61 -37.78 14.59
CA LEU A 795 -81.63 -38.14 13.55
C LEU A 795 -81.98 -39.52 12.97
N LYS A 796 -81.73 -39.69 11.66
CA LYS A 796 -82.07 -40.92 10.94
C LYS A 796 -80.84 -41.54 10.28
N GLY A 797 -80.72 -42.86 10.37
CA GLY A 797 -79.65 -43.63 9.73
C GLY A 797 -78.27 -43.18 10.18
N GLU A 798 -77.38 -42.97 9.21
CA GLU A 798 -75.98 -42.58 9.46
C GLU A 798 -75.81 -41.14 9.96
N ALA A 799 -76.87 -40.32 9.98
CA ALA A 799 -76.83 -39.01 10.64
C ALA A 799 -76.62 -39.14 12.16
N ILE A 800 -76.95 -40.30 12.74
CA ILE A 800 -76.62 -40.63 14.13
C ILE A 800 -75.13 -41.00 14.20
N PRO A 801 -74.33 -40.38 15.10
CA PRO A 801 -72.94 -40.76 15.28
C PRO A 801 -72.77 -42.27 15.54
N LEU A 802 -71.73 -42.88 14.98
CA LEU A 802 -71.51 -44.32 15.08
C LEU A 802 -71.39 -44.79 16.53
N SER A 803 -70.67 -44.03 17.36
CA SER A 803 -70.52 -44.23 18.80
C SER A 803 -71.86 -44.33 19.53
N ALA A 804 -72.83 -43.46 19.20
CA ALA A 804 -74.19 -43.48 19.74
C ALA A 804 -75.01 -44.68 19.26
N ARG A 805 -74.90 -45.04 17.96
CA ARG A 805 -75.56 -46.23 17.39
C ARG A 805 -75.09 -47.52 18.05
N ILE A 806 -73.78 -47.63 18.28
CA ILE A 806 -73.15 -48.74 19.01
C ILE A 806 -73.69 -48.80 20.43
N PHE A 807 -73.61 -47.67 21.14
CA PHE A 807 -74.03 -47.61 22.54
C PHE A 807 -75.50 -47.97 22.72
N ALA A 808 -76.41 -47.49 21.87
CA ALA A 808 -77.85 -47.76 21.97
C ALA A 808 -78.19 -49.26 21.95
N ALA A 809 -77.48 -50.06 21.14
CA ALA A 809 -77.65 -51.51 21.11
C ALA A 809 -77.17 -52.17 22.41
N VAL A 810 -76.03 -51.70 22.95
CA VAL A 810 -75.43 -52.23 24.19
C VAL A 810 -76.24 -51.85 25.42
N ASP A 811 -76.76 -50.62 25.48
CA ASP A 811 -77.58 -50.14 26.58
C ASP A 811 -78.89 -50.92 26.68
N VAL A 812 -79.60 -51.11 25.56
CA VAL A 812 -80.82 -51.95 25.53
C VAL A 812 -80.50 -53.40 25.91
N TRP A 813 -79.36 -53.92 25.48
CA TRP A 813 -78.91 -55.26 25.87
C TRP A 813 -78.74 -55.41 27.38
N ASP A 814 -77.95 -54.54 28.03
CA ASP A 814 -77.73 -54.62 29.48
C ASP A 814 -79.03 -54.33 30.24
N ALA A 815 -79.79 -53.31 29.81
CA ALA A 815 -81.07 -52.95 30.41
C ALA A 815 -82.09 -54.09 30.43
N MET A 816 -82.09 -54.96 29.41
CA MET A 816 -82.99 -56.12 29.34
C MET A 816 -82.45 -57.36 30.07
N ARG A 817 -81.13 -57.45 30.24
CA ARG A 817 -80.42 -58.58 30.88
C ARG A 817 -80.11 -58.37 32.36
N SER A 818 -80.32 -57.17 32.88
CA SER A 818 -80.13 -56.83 34.29
C SER A 818 -81.45 -56.87 35.05
N ASP A 819 -81.41 -57.27 36.33
CA ASP A 819 -82.57 -57.22 37.23
C ASP A 819 -82.90 -55.74 37.56
N ARG A 820 -84.06 -55.23 37.14
CA ARG A 820 -84.52 -53.87 37.49
C ARG A 820 -85.58 -53.95 38.61
N PRO A 821 -85.80 -52.87 39.40
CA PRO A 821 -86.72 -52.88 40.55
C PRO A 821 -88.14 -53.41 40.26
N TYR A 822 -88.61 -53.34 39.02
CA TYR A 822 -89.94 -53.77 38.60
C TYR A 822 -89.93 -54.91 37.54
N ARG A 823 -88.77 -55.46 37.20
CA ARG A 823 -88.63 -56.45 36.12
C ARG A 823 -87.39 -57.32 36.31
N LYS A 824 -87.56 -58.65 36.24
CA LYS A 824 -86.46 -59.62 36.21
C LYS A 824 -85.70 -59.60 34.87
N ALA A 825 -84.41 -59.90 34.93
CA ALA A 825 -83.55 -60.11 33.78
C ALA A 825 -84.17 -61.12 32.80
N LEU A 826 -84.15 -60.82 31.50
CA LEU A 826 -84.61 -61.74 30.48
C LEU A 826 -83.51 -62.72 30.06
N PRO A 827 -83.86 -63.96 29.64
CA PRO A 827 -82.91 -64.88 29.06
C PRO A 827 -82.24 -64.28 27.82
N GLU A 828 -80.96 -64.58 27.65
CA GLU A 828 -80.12 -64.01 26.60
C GLU A 828 -80.73 -64.13 25.19
N GLU A 829 -81.23 -65.31 24.84
CA GLU A 829 -81.84 -65.59 23.53
C GLU A 829 -83.06 -64.70 23.23
N VAL A 830 -83.83 -64.34 24.26
CA VAL A 830 -84.99 -63.44 24.12
C VAL A 830 -84.51 -62.02 23.80
N VAL A 831 -83.43 -61.57 24.42
CA VAL A 831 -82.85 -60.24 24.17
C VAL A 831 -82.18 -60.18 22.80
N ARG A 832 -81.46 -61.24 22.39
CA ARG A 832 -80.89 -61.36 21.04
C ARG A 832 -81.96 -61.24 19.97
N GLU A 833 -83.06 -61.97 20.11
CA GLU A 833 -84.17 -61.90 19.16
C GLU A 833 -84.84 -60.54 19.14
N HIS A 834 -84.95 -59.86 20.30
CA HIS A 834 -85.47 -58.50 20.37
C HIS A 834 -84.59 -57.51 19.58
N ILE A 835 -83.27 -57.54 19.78
CA ILE A 835 -82.33 -56.67 19.06
C ILE A 835 -82.33 -56.98 17.56
N ARG A 836 -82.37 -58.27 17.18
CA ARG A 836 -82.45 -58.71 15.78
C ARG A 836 -83.71 -58.16 15.07
N LYS A 837 -84.88 -58.23 15.72
CA LYS A 837 -86.13 -57.64 15.20
C LYS A 837 -86.08 -56.11 15.11
N GLY A 838 -85.31 -55.47 15.98
CA GLY A 838 -85.09 -54.02 15.97
C GLY A 838 -84.11 -53.52 14.90
N SER A 839 -83.45 -54.43 14.17
CA SER A 839 -82.52 -54.08 13.09
C SER A 839 -83.22 -53.28 11.97
N GLY A 840 -82.66 -52.13 11.60
CA GLY A 840 -83.22 -51.25 10.57
C GLY A 840 -84.40 -50.38 11.03
N THR A 841 -84.80 -50.47 12.30
CA THR A 841 -85.82 -49.60 12.91
C THR A 841 -85.25 -48.90 14.13
N HIS A 842 -85.03 -49.63 15.22
CA HIS A 842 -84.40 -49.12 16.44
C HIS A 842 -82.88 -49.03 16.27
N PHE A 843 -82.25 -50.08 15.75
CA PHE A 843 -80.80 -50.23 15.70
C PHE A 843 -80.26 -50.20 14.26
N ASP A 844 -79.03 -49.73 14.12
CA ASP A 844 -78.27 -49.83 12.87
C ASP A 844 -78.06 -51.30 12.49
N PRO A 845 -78.47 -51.74 11.27
CA PRO A 845 -78.30 -53.11 10.82
C PRO A 845 -76.87 -53.64 10.92
N LYS A 846 -75.87 -52.80 10.62
CA LYS A 846 -74.45 -53.17 10.65
C LYS A 846 -73.95 -53.32 12.09
N VAL A 847 -74.42 -52.46 13.00
CA VAL A 847 -74.13 -52.60 14.43
C VAL A 847 -74.71 -53.90 14.96
N VAL A 848 -75.96 -54.23 14.62
CA VAL A 848 -76.61 -55.47 15.06
C VAL A 848 -75.85 -56.70 14.56
N GLU A 849 -75.43 -56.71 13.30
CA GLU A 849 -74.64 -57.82 12.72
C GLU A 849 -73.36 -58.08 13.52
N VAL A 850 -72.54 -57.04 13.75
CA VAL A 850 -71.29 -57.16 14.50
C VAL A 850 -71.57 -57.49 15.98
N PHE A 851 -72.59 -56.89 16.57
CA PHE A 851 -72.99 -57.13 17.95
C PHE A 851 -73.32 -58.60 18.20
N MET A 852 -74.08 -59.24 17.31
CA MET A 852 -74.42 -60.66 17.41
C MET A 852 -73.16 -61.54 17.38
N GLY A 853 -72.13 -61.15 16.62
CA GLY A 853 -70.83 -61.82 16.65
C GLY A 853 -70.07 -61.63 17.97
N VAL A 854 -70.16 -60.45 18.58
CA VAL A 854 -69.47 -60.12 19.85
C VAL A 854 -70.12 -60.78 21.08
N VAL A 855 -71.46 -60.93 21.09
CA VAL A 855 -72.18 -61.60 22.19
C VAL A 855 -72.37 -63.11 21.97
N GLY A 856 -72.26 -63.57 20.71
CA GLY A 856 -72.44 -64.97 20.28
C GLY A 856 -71.23 -65.88 20.44
N GLY A 857 -70.07 -65.32 20.77
CA GLY A 857 -68.79 -66.02 20.94
C GLY A 857 -68.45 -66.38 22.37
#